data_AF-A0A178D6R7-F1
#
_entry.id   AF-A0A178D6R7-F1
#
_cell.length_a   1.000
_cell.length_b   1.000
_cell.length_c   1.000
_cell.angle_alpha   90.00
_cell.angle_beta   90.00
_cell.angle_gamma   90.00
#
_symmetry.space_group_name_H-M   'P 1'
#
loop_
_entity.id
_entity.type
_entity.pdbx_description
1 polymer ?
#
loop_
_entity_poly.entity_id
_entity_poly.type
_entity_poly.pdbx_seq_one_letter_code
_entity_poly.pdbx_strand_id
1 'polypeptide(L)'
;MESLLEPVKTTRNLQNNINNLETLSLKEPVPTSRTATAKPKISVLDITTETSDSAGDTFSLRPSTETSISSTSAETQKTNHRRLDSTAFLRKSYLDNAPQASLPDDALEILKNQPNTEDLAAVLQYLQYGIAGRHDFNIHVPGPKASQIINVLVTVTIPDQWLHLRQSTLSRTNTQLRSALLLSLTSVAGLGALLMQIRRLSSLTTSQDQSVMEDTVGVLSSILAGNMIISKFLSHATRTIPTDTQRRVFWQEATALLAGSKILTSMSQVFATIRDLDRLGENEKWLGDGNEYSRWLGRNISTAAMSISASPGSNTQEMSLLCLVLKRGLNLGYRDTLISELYNSLLLGKRALWTPMHMLIQGLPTYDQKVLFDTVLRDLARRSFGSGASILEPKELLMMNTSIVGGVAALISGLVQHNPILEAHVIHWLTSTNGEYAGLGLDARRAVIATLAARQSKLEQILERSLENFGNKMQIQRDAILQQESTAQIIMLAFGYLNRLDHSAAKKVSSSGVFIRTVSNRLSASIPRARLLGMIVAVAVSRLVDEPGKVLNFGVEEMEGEEGERWLDLVNIHDAVGSLDQLPKKTAEPLKKRPLQTTQKPVRRKRLSAKSRPQGSKIVAIEELPDSNGEASTGEEEDLPPYPPPDSDPSDSDEDPTLVNRNKPTPPVYISSLIKQLNTDNDPPVVELAIKTAPSLIRRKANFGDELSANIFQLASSLVNLQEGMSKEDLQQSRLEAVIACLVAKPRLMGPWIISTYFEGDFSLATRATLLTAISLGSRELAGIDDDIDNPSAAKGLHEPSFPSNRLPPRLEPRYSSAPVDTISTNLSYRTLQPMALQAADKLTGPDVLKVRTFSSRMEVAAKTAAKLEARSKRIPKDLHKLLAEALYLPMCSRLSLLLTSLVTSPYLANSTLLHPSLVKLSLQTLIIIISTIGPNALQLPALTHESLLMLTTLHTLPALAHDPIILPPILHLILTLLDLNIEAGKTSEERLITDFGPMFAELVSWTGSFGDDASIPEVDNDPGLGMSMPWPVLAAGIQVKWQEVGRKFQGRMLGLMASTDFDSF
;
A
#
# COMPACT_ATOMS: atom_id res chain seq x y z
N MET A 1 -32.66 26.86 -23.84
CA MET A 1 -31.48 27.73 -24.08
C MET A 1 -31.86 29.17 -23.84
N GLU A 2 -32.85 29.74 -24.55
CA GLU A 2 -33.38 31.08 -24.22
C GLU A 2 -34.00 31.15 -22.81
N SER A 3 -34.74 30.13 -22.38
CA SER A 3 -35.32 30.05 -21.01
C SER A 3 -34.31 29.81 -19.88
N LEU A 4 -33.05 29.46 -20.18
CA LEU A 4 -31.97 29.23 -19.19
C LEU A 4 -31.13 30.49 -18.96
N LEU A 5 -31.28 31.50 -19.84
CA LEU A 5 -30.56 32.77 -19.85
C LEU A 5 -31.52 33.97 -19.83
N GLU A 6 -32.83 33.74 -19.69
CA GLU A 6 -33.80 34.80 -19.43
C GLU A 6 -33.43 35.47 -18.09
N PRO A 7 -33.31 36.80 -18.05
CA PRO A 7 -33.05 37.50 -16.80
C PRO A 7 -34.21 37.21 -15.85
N VAL A 8 -33.94 36.45 -14.79
CA VAL A 8 -34.80 36.46 -13.60
C VAL A 8 -34.92 37.93 -13.24
N LYS A 9 -36.15 38.46 -13.26
CA LYS A 9 -36.44 39.88 -13.00
C LYS A 9 -35.73 40.28 -11.71
N THR A 10 -34.58 40.94 -11.84
CA THR A 10 -33.71 41.27 -10.73
C THR A 10 -34.44 42.28 -9.88
N THR A 11 -34.93 41.85 -8.72
CA THR A 11 -35.59 42.72 -7.75
C THR A 11 -34.57 43.73 -7.23
N ARG A 12 -35.09 44.87 -6.75
CA ARG A 12 -34.36 46.04 -6.22
C ARG A 12 -33.27 45.69 -5.19
N ASN A 13 -33.32 44.48 -4.62
CA ASN A 13 -32.39 43.93 -3.63
C ASN A 13 -31.04 43.48 -4.24
N LEU A 14 -30.99 43.09 -5.52
CA LEU A 14 -29.74 42.66 -6.17
C LEU A 14 -28.77 43.83 -6.40
N GLN A 15 -29.32 45.02 -6.67
CA GLN A 15 -28.55 46.27 -6.72
C GLN A 15 -27.95 46.61 -5.34
N ASN A 16 -28.70 46.39 -4.25
CA ASN A 16 -28.21 46.62 -2.89
C ASN A 16 -27.10 45.63 -2.50
N ASN A 17 -27.17 44.36 -2.93
CA ASN A 17 -26.13 43.37 -2.69
C ASN A 17 -24.86 43.63 -3.52
N ILE A 18 -25.00 44.16 -4.75
CA ILE A 18 -23.88 44.67 -5.55
C ILE A 18 -23.23 45.88 -4.83
N ASN A 19 -24.01 46.80 -4.29
CA ASN A 19 -23.49 47.91 -3.50
C ASN A 19 -22.78 47.45 -2.21
N ASN A 20 -23.21 46.35 -1.58
CA ASN A 20 -22.52 45.76 -0.42
C ASN A 20 -21.15 45.17 -0.79
N LEU A 21 -21.00 44.58 -1.99
CA LEU A 21 -19.69 44.14 -2.54
C LEU A 21 -18.69 45.31 -2.66
N GLU A 22 -19.18 46.52 -2.97
CA GLU A 22 -18.35 47.73 -3.10
C GLU A 22 -17.76 48.20 -1.75
N THR A 23 -18.46 47.97 -0.64
CA THR A 23 -18.02 48.39 0.70
C THR A 23 -16.86 47.57 1.28
N LEU A 24 -16.63 46.34 0.77
CA LEU A 24 -15.55 45.46 1.22
C LEU A 24 -14.14 45.98 0.83
N SER A 25 -14.04 46.86 -0.17
CA SER A 25 -12.76 47.43 -0.64
C SER A 25 -12.17 48.51 0.30
N LEU A 26 -12.93 49.02 1.28
CA LEU A 26 -12.58 50.25 2.00
C LEU A 26 -12.02 50.04 3.42
N LYS A 27 -11.83 48.79 3.88
CA LYS A 27 -11.25 48.49 5.19
C LYS A 27 -9.93 47.72 5.07
N GLU A 28 -8.84 48.44 4.79
CA GLU A 28 -7.49 48.00 5.14
C GLU A 28 -7.02 48.73 6.42
N PRO A 29 -6.48 48.04 7.43
CA PRO A 29 -5.83 48.69 8.57
C PRO A 29 -4.41 49.13 8.16
N VAL A 30 -4.19 50.43 8.06
CA VAL A 30 -2.86 51.04 7.80
C VAL A 30 -2.08 51.14 9.11
N PRO A 31 -0.87 50.55 9.24
CA PRO A 31 0.07 50.96 10.27
C PRO A 31 0.87 52.18 9.81
N THR A 32 0.84 53.20 10.65
CA THR A 32 1.53 54.49 10.52
C THR A 32 3.05 54.34 10.44
N SER A 33 3.66 54.77 9.34
CA SER A 33 5.12 54.92 9.22
C SER A 33 5.58 56.29 9.72
N ARG A 34 6.45 56.31 10.74
CA ARG A 34 7.24 57.49 11.15
C ARG A 34 8.52 57.62 10.31
N THR A 35 8.91 58.86 10.05
CA THR A 35 10.04 59.29 9.21
C THR A 35 11.30 59.67 9.99
N ALA A 36 12.45 59.54 9.29
CA ALA A 36 13.76 60.21 9.44
C ALA A 36 14.74 59.61 10.49
N THR A 37 16.08 59.51 10.31
CA THR A 37 17.07 60.44 9.71
C THR A 37 18.44 59.77 9.34
N ALA A 38 19.16 60.43 8.41
CA ALA A 38 20.62 60.69 8.32
C ALA A 38 21.70 59.61 7.96
N LYS A 39 22.50 59.95 6.92
CA LYS A 39 23.88 59.49 6.56
C LYS A 39 24.93 60.24 7.46
N PRO A 40 26.31 60.16 7.33
CA PRO A 40 27.17 59.55 6.28
C PRO A 40 28.59 58.98 6.66
N LYS A 41 29.25 58.33 5.66
CA LYS A 41 30.69 58.43 5.21
C LYS A 41 31.91 57.76 5.92
N ILE A 42 32.89 57.36 5.06
CA ILE A 42 34.38 57.17 5.20
C ILE A 42 34.84 55.75 5.65
N SER A 43 35.41 54.85 4.81
CA SER A 43 36.72 54.75 4.08
C SER A 43 37.90 54.30 4.99
N VAL A 44 38.77 53.32 4.68
CA VAL A 44 39.94 53.39 3.76
C VAL A 44 40.85 52.12 3.90
N LEU A 45 41.36 51.61 2.77
CA LEU A 45 42.66 50.94 2.41
C LEU A 45 43.25 49.74 3.21
N ASP A 46 44.10 48.84 2.69
CA ASP A 46 45.28 48.87 1.75
C ASP A 46 45.34 47.60 0.84
N ILE A 47 45.74 47.61 -0.44
CA ILE A 47 46.99 47.92 -1.19
C ILE A 47 47.98 46.74 -1.36
N THR A 48 48.52 46.66 -2.59
CA THR A 48 49.65 45.89 -3.19
C THR A 48 49.22 44.73 -4.10
N THR A 49 49.66 44.59 -5.37
CA THR A 49 50.65 45.33 -6.20
C THR A 49 50.45 44.99 -7.69
N GLU A 50 50.80 45.98 -8.51
CA GLU A 50 51.12 46.09 -9.95
C GLU A 50 52.06 44.99 -10.53
N THR A 51 52.39 44.81 -11.82
CA THR A 51 51.93 45.18 -13.19
C THR A 51 52.78 44.35 -14.20
N SER A 52 52.32 44.30 -15.46
CA SER A 52 53.09 44.21 -16.73
C SER A 52 53.47 42.85 -17.36
N ASP A 53 52.76 42.57 -18.46
CA ASP A 53 53.23 42.35 -19.85
C ASP A 53 54.21 41.23 -20.27
N SER A 54 53.67 40.37 -21.13
CA SER A 54 54.09 40.14 -22.55
C SER A 54 54.49 38.72 -22.98
N ALA A 55 53.82 38.31 -24.08
CA ALA A 55 54.23 37.46 -25.20
C ALA A 55 54.49 35.95 -25.03
N GLY A 56 53.94 35.16 -25.96
CA GLY A 56 54.55 33.91 -26.41
C GLY A 56 53.62 32.73 -26.73
N ASP A 57 53.16 32.67 -27.99
CA ASP A 57 52.94 31.48 -28.81
C ASP A 57 51.76 30.52 -28.60
N THR A 58 50.81 30.72 -29.52
CA THR A 58 49.89 29.79 -30.18
C THR A 58 50.57 28.54 -30.75
N PHE A 59 49.86 27.40 -30.80
CA PHE A 59 49.67 26.68 -32.08
C PHE A 59 48.50 25.69 -32.02
N SER A 60 47.69 25.76 -33.08
CA SER A 60 46.48 24.99 -33.33
C SER A 60 46.63 24.07 -34.55
N LEU A 61 45.98 22.90 -34.47
CA LEU A 61 45.20 22.21 -35.51
C LEU A 61 45.81 21.87 -36.89
N ARG A 62 45.68 20.55 -37.19
CA ARG A 62 45.08 19.93 -38.39
C ARG A 62 45.98 19.38 -39.54
N PRO A 63 45.44 18.48 -40.40
CA PRO A 63 46.05 17.18 -40.81
C PRO A 63 46.35 17.11 -42.32
N SER A 64 46.84 15.97 -42.84
CA SER A 64 46.34 15.29 -44.08
C SER A 64 47.20 14.09 -44.56
N THR A 65 46.50 12.96 -44.80
CA THR A 65 46.51 11.98 -45.92
C THR A 65 47.75 11.60 -46.76
N GLU A 66 47.85 10.26 -46.97
CA GLU A 66 48.13 9.51 -48.23
C GLU A 66 49.54 9.54 -48.84
N THR A 67 50.15 8.51 -49.47
CA THR A 67 49.84 7.16 -50.04
C THR A 67 51.21 6.44 -50.22
N SER A 68 51.41 5.12 -50.28
CA SER A 68 51.04 4.19 -51.38
C SER A 68 51.61 2.76 -51.17
N ILE A 69 50.73 1.75 -51.37
CA ILE A 69 50.82 0.53 -52.20
C ILE A 69 52.03 -0.44 -52.08
N SER A 70 51.74 -1.70 -51.69
CA SER A 70 52.07 -2.89 -52.51
C SER A 70 51.18 -4.09 -52.15
N SER A 71 50.78 -4.83 -53.19
CA SER A 71 49.83 -5.94 -53.21
C SER A 71 50.55 -7.27 -53.43
N THR A 72 50.14 -8.36 -52.77
CA THR A 72 50.18 -9.72 -53.33
C THR A 72 49.20 -10.66 -52.61
N SER A 73 48.21 -11.10 -53.40
CA SER A 73 47.57 -12.40 -53.55
C SER A 73 47.22 -13.31 -52.36
N ALA A 74 45.97 -13.78 -52.45
CA ALA A 74 45.26 -14.71 -51.58
C ALA A 74 45.78 -16.15 -51.65
N GLU A 75 45.86 -16.80 -50.49
CA GLU A 75 45.78 -18.25 -50.35
C GLU A 75 44.88 -18.62 -49.16
N THR A 76 43.89 -19.46 -49.46
CA THR A 76 42.97 -20.15 -48.57
C THR A 76 43.71 -20.97 -47.50
N GLN A 77 43.67 -20.53 -46.23
CA GLN A 77 44.10 -21.34 -45.10
C GLN A 77 42.91 -22.13 -44.52
N LYS A 78 42.84 -23.42 -44.89
CA LYS A 78 42.15 -24.46 -44.12
C LYS A 78 42.82 -24.56 -42.75
N THR A 79 42.11 -24.23 -41.67
CA THR A 79 42.57 -24.49 -40.31
C THR A 79 42.41 -25.98 -39.98
N ASN A 80 43.50 -26.73 -40.08
CA ASN A 80 43.60 -28.11 -39.59
C ASN A 80 43.61 -28.12 -38.06
N HIS A 81 42.49 -28.48 -37.43
CA HIS A 81 42.47 -28.82 -36.00
C HIS A 81 43.07 -30.22 -35.79
N ARG A 82 44.10 -30.33 -34.94
CA ARG A 82 44.64 -31.58 -34.41
C ARG A 82 43.50 -32.39 -33.78
N ARG A 83 43.14 -33.55 -34.34
CA ARG A 83 42.21 -34.51 -33.72
C ARG A 83 42.91 -35.18 -32.53
N LEU A 84 42.41 -34.95 -31.32
CA LEU A 84 42.69 -35.80 -30.16
C LEU A 84 41.89 -37.11 -30.29
N ASP A 85 42.41 -38.19 -29.71
CA ASP A 85 41.85 -39.54 -29.84
C ASP A 85 40.49 -39.68 -29.12
N SER A 86 39.40 -39.32 -29.79
CA SER A 86 38.01 -39.65 -29.37
C SER A 86 37.66 -41.13 -29.56
N THR A 87 38.64 -41.97 -29.94
CA THR A 87 38.48 -43.39 -30.27
C THR A 87 37.95 -44.22 -29.11
N ALA A 88 38.36 -43.92 -27.87
CA ALA A 88 37.87 -44.59 -26.65
C ALA A 88 36.36 -44.34 -26.42
N PHE A 89 35.89 -43.11 -26.65
CA PHE A 89 34.48 -42.73 -26.49
C PHE A 89 33.61 -43.28 -27.62
N LEU A 90 34.11 -43.24 -28.86
CA LEU A 90 33.42 -43.78 -30.04
C LEU A 90 33.30 -45.32 -30.00
N ARG A 91 34.31 -46.01 -29.47
CA ARG A 91 34.30 -47.48 -29.30
C ARG A 91 33.65 -47.96 -27.99
N LYS A 92 33.24 -47.04 -27.11
CA LYS A 92 32.66 -47.34 -25.79
C LYS A 92 33.54 -48.25 -24.91
N SER A 93 34.86 -48.07 -24.98
CA SER A 93 35.82 -48.89 -24.24
C SER A 93 35.69 -48.79 -22.72
N TYR A 94 34.99 -47.77 -22.22
CA TYR A 94 34.65 -47.58 -20.81
C TYR A 94 33.58 -48.56 -20.27
N LEU A 95 32.98 -49.39 -21.12
CA LEU A 95 32.07 -50.48 -20.73
C LEU A 95 32.78 -51.83 -20.57
N ASP A 96 34.03 -51.93 -21.03
CA ASP A 96 34.86 -53.13 -20.90
C ASP A 96 35.75 -53.05 -19.64
N ASN A 97 36.07 -54.20 -19.03
CA ASN A 97 36.62 -54.29 -17.67
C ASN A 97 37.89 -53.43 -17.46
N ALA A 98 37.84 -52.62 -16.38
CA ALA A 98 38.81 -51.63 -15.89
C ALA A 98 38.86 -50.30 -16.68
N PRO A 99 37.96 -49.34 -16.39
CA PRO A 99 38.05 -47.99 -16.97
C PRO A 99 39.40 -47.35 -16.61
N GLN A 100 40.13 -46.86 -17.62
CA GLN A 100 41.37 -46.10 -17.40
C GLN A 100 41.08 -44.83 -16.59
N ALA A 101 41.86 -44.56 -15.54
CA ALA A 101 41.67 -43.42 -14.66
C ALA A 101 41.78 -42.04 -15.37
N SER A 102 42.30 -42.01 -16.60
CA SER A 102 42.42 -40.82 -17.46
C SER A 102 41.14 -40.45 -18.22
N LEU A 103 40.15 -41.34 -18.33
CA LEU A 103 38.94 -41.11 -19.14
C LEU A 103 38.17 -39.80 -18.79
N PRO A 104 38.03 -39.39 -17.52
CA PRO A 104 37.42 -38.09 -17.20
C PRO A 104 38.27 -36.88 -17.65
N ASP A 105 39.60 -37.02 -17.68
CA ASP A 105 40.52 -35.97 -18.11
C ASP A 105 40.52 -35.87 -19.64
N ASP A 106 40.48 -37.01 -20.34
CA ASP A 106 40.33 -37.10 -21.79
C ASP A 106 39.00 -36.46 -22.25
N ALA A 107 37.90 -36.72 -21.53
CA ALA A 107 36.60 -36.09 -21.79
C ALA A 107 36.66 -34.57 -21.64
N LEU A 108 37.39 -34.07 -20.64
CA LEU A 108 37.55 -32.64 -20.38
C LEU A 108 38.39 -31.96 -21.48
N GLU A 109 39.46 -32.59 -21.95
CA GLU A 109 40.28 -32.07 -23.04
C GLU A 109 39.52 -32.04 -24.36
N ILE A 110 38.72 -33.06 -24.65
CA ILE A 110 37.86 -33.10 -25.85
C ILE A 110 36.84 -31.94 -25.82
N LEU A 111 36.17 -31.72 -24.68
CA LEU A 111 35.17 -30.65 -24.56
C LEU A 111 35.78 -29.24 -24.63
N LYS A 112 37.02 -29.05 -24.17
CA LYS A 112 37.74 -27.76 -24.28
C LYS A 112 38.06 -27.39 -25.73
N ASN A 113 38.29 -28.38 -26.59
CA ASN A 113 38.74 -28.17 -27.97
C ASN A 113 37.60 -28.03 -28.99
N GLN A 114 36.38 -27.70 -28.54
CA GLN A 114 35.19 -27.51 -29.39
C GLN A 114 34.93 -28.73 -30.31
N PRO A 115 34.46 -29.85 -29.74
CA PRO A 115 34.35 -31.12 -30.46
C PRO A 115 33.27 -31.09 -31.54
N ASN A 116 33.45 -31.90 -32.59
CA ASN A 116 32.41 -32.13 -33.59
C ASN A 116 31.16 -32.78 -32.96
N THR A 117 30.02 -32.71 -33.64
CA THR A 117 28.73 -33.23 -33.14
C THR A 117 28.79 -34.73 -32.77
N GLU A 118 29.56 -35.54 -33.50
CA GLU A 118 29.76 -36.97 -33.21
C GLU A 118 30.60 -37.22 -31.96
N ASP A 119 31.70 -36.47 -31.80
CA ASP A 119 32.59 -36.56 -30.63
C ASP A 119 31.87 -36.05 -29.36
N LEU A 120 31.10 -34.95 -29.49
CA LEU A 120 30.26 -34.42 -28.43
C LEU A 120 29.18 -35.42 -28.00
N ALA A 121 28.52 -36.08 -28.97
CA ALA A 121 27.52 -37.11 -28.68
C ALA A 121 28.14 -38.29 -27.91
N ALA A 122 29.35 -38.72 -28.28
CA ALA A 122 30.06 -39.81 -27.63
C ALA A 122 30.45 -39.48 -26.18
N VAL A 123 30.95 -38.26 -25.93
CA VAL A 123 31.29 -37.79 -24.58
C VAL A 123 30.04 -37.59 -23.71
N LEU A 124 28.96 -37.00 -24.25
CA LEU A 124 27.70 -36.86 -23.51
C LEU A 124 27.06 -38.23 -23.21
N GLN A 125 27.21 -39.21 -24.10
CA GLN A 125 26.75 -40.58 -23.87
C GLN A 125 27.56 -41.27 -22.77
N TYR A 126 28.88 -41.06 -22.71
CA TYR A 126 29.71 -41.49 -21.58
C TYR A 126 29.17 -40.91 -20.26
N LEU A 127 28.98 -39.58 -20.18
CA LEU A 127 28.43 -38.94 -18.97
C LEU A 127 27.05 -39.49 -18.59
N GLN A 128 26.18 -39.77 -19.57
CA GLN A 128 24.88 -40.38 -19.36
C GLN A 128 24.97 -41.80 -18.78
N TYR A 129 25.91 -42.62 -19.25
CA TYR A 129 26.13 -43.96 -18.71
C TYR A 129 26.68 -43.96 -17.29
N GLY A 130 27.48 -42.95 -16.94
CA GLY A 130 27.92 -42.69 -15.57
C GLY A 130 26.78 -42.35 -14.62
N ILE A 131 25.84 -41.50 -15.08
CA ILE A 131 24.62 -41.18 -14.32
C ILE A 131 23.74 -42.43 -14.13
N ALA A 132 23.69 -43.31 -15.12
CA ALA A 132 22.98 -44.59 -15.06
C ALA A 132 23.68 -45.67 -14.23
N GLY A 133 24.87 -45.39 -13.67
CA GLY A 133 25.64 -46.32 -12.85
C GLY A 133 26.29 -47.47 -13.62
N ARG A 134 26.58 -47.28 -14.92
CA ARG A 134 27.21 -48.31 -15.76
C ARG A 134 28.75 -48.29 -15.71
N HIS A 135 29.33 -47.24 -15.13
CA HIS A 135 30.77 -47.11 -14.86
C HIS A 135 31.00 -46.18 -13.65
N ASP A 136 32.23 -46.11 -13.15
CA ASP A 136 32.55 -45.52 -11.83
C ASP A 136 32.40 -43.99 -11.76
N PHE A 137 32.60 -43.27 -12.87
CA PHE A 137 32.51 -41.81 -12.89
C PHE A 137 31.06 -41.29 -13.04
N ASN A 138 30.57 -40.52 -12.07
CA ASN A 138 29.26 -39.86 -12.13
C ASN A 138 29.37 -38.33 -11.96
N ILE A 139 28.97 -37.58 -12.97
CA ILE A 139 29.02 -36.10 -13.00
C ILE A 139 28.12 -35.43 -11.95
N HIS A 140 27.12 -36.13 -11.40
CA HIS A 140 26.24 -35.59 -10.35
C HIS A 140 26.84 -35.71 -8.94
N VAL A 141 27.92 -36.47 -8.76
CA VAL A 141 28.61 -36.57 -7.48
C VAL A 141 29.52 -35.35 -7.33
N PRO A 142 29.45 -34.61 -6.20
CA PRO A 142 30.27 -33.42 -6.00
C PRO A 142 31.77 -33.79 -5.97
N GLY A 143 32.54 -33.26 -6.92
CA GLY A 143 33.99 -33.50 -7.02
C GLY A 143 34.68 -32.54 -7.99
N PRO A 144 36.01 -32.36 -7.91
CA PRO A 144 36.73 -31.36 -8.67
C PRO A 144 36.68 -31.59 -10.18
N LYS A 145 36.86 -32.85 -10.64
CA LYS A 145 36.77 -33.22 -12.06
C LYS A 145 35.36 -33.01 -12.63
N ALA A 146 34.33 -33.39 -11.89
CA ALA A 146 32.94 -33.16 -12.28
C ALA A 146 32.62 -31.66 -12.42
N SER A 147 33.06 -30.83 -11.47
CA SER A 147 32.90 -29.36 -11.54
C SER A 147 33.63 -28.74 -12.72
N GLN A 148 34.83 -29.22 -13.06
CA GLN A 148 35.57 -28.72 -14.23
C GLN A 148 34.87 -29.08 -15.55
N ILE A 149 34.39 -30.32 -15.69
CA ILE A 149 33.61 -30.75 -16.86
C ILE A 149 32.32 -29.92 -16.98
N ILE A 150 31.57 -29.75 -15.88
CA ILE A 150 30.37 -28.91 -15.84
C ILE A 150 30.67 -27.47 -16.28
N ASN A 151 31.77 -26.88 -15.78
CA ASN A 151 32.15 -25.52 -16.15
C ASN A 151 32.48 -25.39 -17.64
N VAL A 152 33.19 -26.38 -18.22
CA VAL A 152 33.47 -26.40 -19.67
C VAL A 152 32.17 -26.58 -20.47
N LEU A 153 31.25 -27.43 -20.00
CA LEU A 153 29.94 -27.58 -20.63
C LEU A 153 29.19 -26.23 -20.66
N VAL A 154 29.17 -25.51 -19.54
CA VAL A 154 28.46 -24.22 -19.45
C VAL A 154 29.15 -23.09 -20.21
N THR A 155 30.47 -23.00 -20.18
CA THR A 155 31.23 -21.86 -20.74
C THR A 155 31.62 -22.02 -22.21
N VAL A 156 31.79 -23.26 -22.69
CA VAL A 156 32.25 -23.55 -24.06
C VAL A 156 31.15 -24.23 -24.87
N THR A 157 30.51 -25.28 -24.35
CA THR A 157 29.58 -26.08 -25.18
C THR A 157 28.20 -25.47 -25.36
N ILE A 158 27.66 -24.76 -24.36
CA ILE A 158 26.36 -24.08 -24.49
C ILE A 158 26.43 -22.94 -25.52
N PRO A 159 27.39 -22.00 -25.46
CA PRO A 159 27.46 -20.91 -26.44
C PRO A 159 27.66 -21.40 -27.88
N ASP A 160 28.36 -22.52 -28.06
CA ASP A 160 28.72 -23.08 -29.37
C ASP A 160 27.56 -23.89 -30.00
N GLN A 161 26.88 -24.73 -29.22
CA GLN A 161 25.97 -25.75 -29.76
C GLN A 161 24.47 -25.47 -29.47
N TRP A 162 24.13 -24.60 -28.51
CA TRP A 162 22.75 -24.44 -28.05
C TRP A 162 21.83 -23.80 -29.09
N LEU A 163 22.35 -22.90 -29.93
CA LEU A 163 21.60 -22.25 -31.02
C LEU A 163 20.95 -23.28 -31.97
N HIS A 164 21.67 -24.38 -32.25
CA HIS A 164 21.17 -25.48 -33.09
C HIS A 164 20.20 -26.42 -32.34
N LEU A 165 20.28 -26.48 -31.01
CA LEU A 165 19.46 -27.34 -30.15
C LEU A 165 18.17 -26.67 -29.64
N ARG A 166 18.03 -25.35 -29.84
CA ARG A 166 16.85 -24.56 -29.44
C ARG A 166 15.65 -24.70 -30.38
N GLN A 167 15.84 -25.14 -31.63
CA GLN A 167 14.78 -25.23 -32.65
C GLN A 167 13.63 -26.18 -32.24
N SER A 168 12.39 -25.85 -32.63
CA SER A 168 11.19 -26.62 -32.27
C SER A 168 11.05 -27.95 -33.01
N THR A 169 11.73 -28.10 -34.16
CA THR A 169 11.80 -29.33 -34.96
C THR A 169 13.24 -29.84 -34.99
N LEU A 170 13.54 -30.87 -34.21
CA LEU A 170 14.88 -31.44 -34.09
C LEU A 170 14.91 -32.87 -34.67
N SER A 171 16.03 -33.22 -35.30
CA SER A 171 16.33 -34.62 -35.66
C SER A 171 16.38 -35.51 -34.40
N ARG A 172 16.15 -36.82 -34.57
CA ARG A 172 16.22 -37.82 -33.48
C ARG A 172 17.58 -37.84 -32.77
N THR A 173 18.66 -37.55 -33.50
CA THR A 173 20.02 -37.43 -32.95
C THR A 173 20.19 -36.17 -32.10
N ASN A 174 19.71 -35.02 -32.59
CA ASN A 174 19.80 -33.74 -31.89
C ASN A 174 18.90 -33.66 -30.65
N THR A 175 17.75 -34.35 -30.66
CA THR A 175 16.91 -34.50 -29.46
C THR A 175 17.60 -35.35 -28.38
N GLN A 176 18.28 -36.43 -28.77
CA GLN A 176 19.09 -37.24 -27.86
C GLN A 176 20.26 -36.41 -27.28
N LEU A 177 20.97 -35.67 -28.13
CA LEU A 177 22.08 -34.81 -27.71
C LEU A 177 21.62 -33.71 -26.74
N ARG A 178 20.51 -33.03 -27.05
CA ARG A 178 19.86 -32.06 -26.14
C ARG A 178 19.50 -32.69 -24.80
N SER A 179 18.89 -33.89 -24.83
CA SER A 179 18.48 -34.58 -23.60
C SER A 179 19.68 -35.01 -22.74
N ALA A 180 20.77 -35.47 -23.36
CA ALA A 180 21.99 -35.88 -22.68
C ALA A 180 22.73 -34.67 -22.08
N LEU A 181 22.80 -33.56 -22.81
CA LEU A 181 23.36 -32.30 -22.31
C LEU A 181 22.56 -31.77 -21.12
N LEU A 182 21.23 -31.69 -21.24
CA LEU A 182 20.36 -31.26 -20.13
C LEU A 182 20.50 -32.19 -18.93
N LEU A 183 20.53 -33.51 -19.14
CA LEU A 183 20.71 -34.48 -18.07
C LEU A 183 22.04 -34.27 -17.34
N SER A 184 23.14 -34.06 -18.06
CA SER A 184 24.46 -33.80 -17.46
C SER A 184 24.48 -32.54 -16.57
N LEU A 185 23.71 -31.51 -16.95
CA LEU A 185 23.57 -30.25 -16.21
C LEU A 185 22.50 -30.30 -15.11
N THR A 186 21.69 -31.36 -15.02
CA THR A 186 20.70 -31.55 -13.94
C THR A 186 21.35 -31.98 -12.61
N SER A 187 22.32 -31.20 -12.14
CA SER A 187 22.97 -31.32 -10.84
C SER A 187 22.99 -29.99 -10.10
N VAL A 188 23.21 -30.04 -8.78
CA VAL A 188 23.36 -28.83 -7.95
C VAL A 188 24.55 -27.97 -8.45
N ALA A 189 25.67 -28.61 -8.80
CA ALA A 189 26.84 -27.94 -9.37
C ALA A 189 26.54 -27.36 -10.77
N GLY A 190 25.76 -28.06 -11.60
CA GLY A 190 25.30 -27.59 -12.91
C GLY A 190 24.42 -26.35 -12.83
N LEU A 191 23.42 -26.36 -11.95
CA LEU A 191 22.56 -25.20 -11.69
C LEU A 191 23.36 -24.01 -11.15
N GLY A 192 24.30 -24.26 -10.23
CA GLY A 192 25.20 -23.23 -9.69
C GLY A 192 26.11 -22.62 -10.77
N ALA A 193 26.71 -23.46 -11.62
CA ALA A 193 27.57 -23.02 -12.72
C ALA A 193 26.79 -22.18 -13.76
N LEU A 194 25.58 -22.61 -14.13
CA LEU A 194 24.68 -21.85 -15.00
C LEU A 194 24.34 -20.48 -14.39
N LEU A 195 24.00 -20.44 -13.10
CA LEU A 195 23.69 -19.19 -12.39
C LEU A 195 24.90 -18.24 -12.38
N MET A 196 26.09 -18.76 -12.09
CA MET A 196 27.33 -17.97 -12.09
C MET A 196 27.64 -17.41 -13.49
N GLN A 197 27.45 -18.22 -14.53
CA GLN A 197 27.64 -17.80 -15.91
C GLN A 197 26.65 -16.70 -16.30
N ILE A 198 25.36 -16.84 -15.95
CA ILE A 198 24.35 -15.83 -16.23
C ILE A 198 24.69 -14.51 -15.51
N ARG A 199 25.09 -14.55 -14.23
CA ARG A 199 25.53 -13.36 -13.49
C ARG A 199 26.75 -12.70 -14.16
N ARG A 200 27.74 -13.50 -14.56
CA ARG A 200 28.93 -13.02 -15.28
C ARG A 200 28.52 -12.31 -16.57
N LEU A 201 27.75 -12.98 -17.44
CA LEU A 201 27.30 -12.44 -18.71
C LEU A 201 26.42 -11.19 -18.54
N SER A 202 25.59 -11.12 -17.49
CA SER A 202 24.76 -9.94 -17.21
C SER A 202 25.57 -8.69 -16.83
N SER A 203 26.79 -8.87 -16.28
CA SER A 203 27.68 -7.77 -15.93
C SER A 203 28.47 -7.21 -17.13
N LEU A 204 28.62 -8.01 -18.20
CA LEU A 204 29.37 -7.68 -19.41
C LEU A 204 28.40 -7.17 -20.49
N THR A 205 28.35 -5.86 -20.69
CA THR A 205 27.34 -5.15 -21.49
C THR A 205 27.55 -5.23 -23.02
N THR A 206 27.93 -6.38 -23.59
CA THR A 206 28.11 -6.56 -25.04
C THR A 206 26.87 -7.21 -25.69
N SER A 207 26.56 -6.86 -26.95
CA SER A 207 25.41 -7.40 -27.70
C SER A 207 25.51 -8.91 -28.02
N GLN A 208 26.70 -9.46 -28.22
CA GLN A 208 26.91 -10.91 -28.38
C GLN A 208 26.71 -11.67 -27.07
N ASP A 209 27.21 -11.11 -25.95
CA ASP A 209 27.06 -11.67 -24.61
C ASP A 209 25.58 -11.75 -24.18
N GLN A 210 24.74 -10.84 -24.67
CA GLN A 210 23.29 -10.88 -24.44
C GLN A 210 22.60 -12.09 -25.06
N SER A 211 22.98 -12.49 -26.29
CA SER A 211 22.38 -13.67 -26.94
C SER A 211 22.78 -14.98 -26.25
N VAL A 212 24.04 -15.10 -25.83
CA VAL A 212 24.54 -16.24 -25.05
C VAL A 212 23.90 -16.28 -23.66
N MET A 213 23.63 -15.11 -23.06
CA MET A 213 22.89 -15.02 -21.81
C MET A 213 21.44 -15.50 -21.96
N GLU A 214 20.73 -15.08 -23.01
CA GLU A 214 19.36 -15.57 -23.30
C GLU A 214 19.34 -17.09 -23.48
N ASP A 215 20.33 -17.64 -24.19
CA ASP A 215 20.45 -19.08 -24.43
C ASP A 215 20.75 -19.85 -23.14
N THR A 216 21.65 -19.36 -22.30
CA THR A 216 21.93 -19.97 -20.97
C THR A 216 20.74 -19.88 -20.02
N VAL A 217 19.94 -18.80 -20.06
CA VAL A 217 18.66 -18.70 -19.35
C VAL A 217 17.64 -19.72 -19.90
N GLY A 218 17.59 -19.91 -21.22
CA GLY A 218 16.76 -20.93 -21.87
C GLY A 218 17.14 -22.36 -21.47
N VAL A 219 18.44 -22.65 -21.31
CA VAL A 219 18.93 -23.93 -20.74
C VAL A 219 18.43 -24.10 -19.31
N LEU A 220 18.63 -23.08 -18.47
CA LEU A 220 18.21 -23.12 -17.06
C LEU A 220 16.69 -23.32 -16.94
N SER A 221 15.88 -22.62 -17.75
CA SER A 221 14.43 -22.81 -17.80
C SER A 221 14.06 -24.22 -18.27
N SER A 222 14.74 -24.75 -19.30
CA SER A 222 14.50 -26.12 -19.80
C SER A 222 14.83 -27.19 -18.76
N ILE A 223 15.87 -26.98 -17.94
CA ILE A 223 16.19 -27.87 -16.82
C ILE A 223 15.08 -27.79 -15.78
N LEU A 224 14.65 -26.56 -15.43
CA LEU A 224 13.74 -26.30 -14.32
C LEU A 224 12.26 -26.55 -14.62
N ALA A 225 11.78 -26.42 -15.85
CA ALA A 225 10.35 -26.42 -16.21
C ALA A 225 9.55 -27.70 -15.85
N GLY A 226 10.21 -28.77 -15.40
CA GLY A 226 9.56 -30.01 -14.95
C GLY A 226 9.09 -29.99 -13.49
N ASN A 227 8.32 -31.02 -13.12
CA ASN A 227 7.80 -31.20 -11.76
C ASN A 227 8.56 -32.28 -10.96
N MET A 228 9.71 -32.76 -11.43
CA MET A 228 10.42 -33.92 -10.82
C MET A 228 11.81 -33.58 -10.31
N ILE A 229 12.18 -32.30 -10.23
CA ILE A 229 13.59 -31.94 -9.97
C ILE A 229 13.93 -32.17 -8.51
N ILE A 230 13.03 -31.78 -7.61
CA ILE A 230 13.19 -32.02 -6.18
C ILE A 230 13.23 -33.52 -5.89
N SER A 231 12.34 -34.32 -6.49
CA SER A 231 12.35 -35.77 -6.30
C SER A 231 13.61 -36.42 -6.85
N LYS A 232 14.12 -35.97 -8.00
CA LYS A 232 15.41 -36.42 -8.54
C LYS A 232 16.56 -36.08 -7.59
N PHE A 233 16.65 -34.86 -7.09
CA PHE A 233 17.71 -34.46 -6.15
C PHE A 233 17.62 -35.20 -4.81
N LEU A 234 16.41 -35.46 -4.30
CA LEU A 234 16.21 -36.29 -3.11
C LEU A 234 16.72 -37.72 -3.35
N SER A 235 16.29 -38.34 -4.45
CA SER A 235 16.72 -39.70 -4.80
C SER A 235 18.24 -39.80 -5.03
N HIS A 236 18.85 -38.75 -5.58
CA HIS A 236 20.30 -38.67 -5.73
C HIS A 236 20.99 -38.56 -4.37
N ALA A 237 20.54 -37.63 -3.53
CA ALA A 237 21.10 -37.42 -2.20
C ALA A 237 21.07 -38.70 -1.34
N THR A 238 20.02 -39.53 -1.48
CA THR A 238 19.91 -40.79 -0.72
C THR A 238 20.64 -41.98 -1.35
N ARG A 239 20.68 -42.09 -2.68
CA ARG A 239 21.26 -43.26 -3.37
C ARG A 239 22.75 -43.15 -3.66
N THR A 240 23.28 -41.95 -3.91
CA THR A 240 24.66 -41.78 -4.41
C THR A 240 25.62 -41.22 -3.38
N ILE A 241 25.14 -40.50 -2.36
CA ILE A 241 25.99 -39.91 -1.31
C ILE A 241 25.94 -40.80 -0.06
N PRO A 242 27.04 -41.51 0.27
CA PRO A 242 27.08 -42.45 1.39
C PRO A 242 27.14 -41.75 2.76
N THR A 243 27.81 -40.58 2.85
CA THR A 243 28.07 -39.89 4.11
C THR A 243 26.96 -38.88 4.46
N ASP A 244 26.38 -38.97 5.67
CA ASP A 244 25.28 -38.10 6.11
C ASP A 244 25.66 -36.60 6.14
N THR A 245 26.91 -36.27 6.52
CA THR A 245 27.39 -34.88 6.53
C THR A 245 27.42 -34.28 5.12
N GLN A 246 27.96 -35.03 4.14
CA GLN A 246 27.99 -34.61 2.73
C GLN A 246 26.58 -34.50 2.15
N ARG A 247 25.66 -35.40 2.54
CA ARG A 247 24.25 -35.35 2.14
C ARG A 247 23.56 -34.08 2.62
N ARG A 248 23.78 -33.69 3.89
CA ARG A 248 23.22 -32.45 4.45
C ARG A 248 23.77 -31.21 3.74
N VAL A 249 25.08 -31.15 3.49
CA VAL A 249 25.71 -30.02 2.77
C VAL A 249 25.18 -29.92 1.33
N PHE A 250 25.11 -31.05 0.63
CA PHE A 250 24.53 -31.11 -0.72
C PHE A 250 23.08 -30.62 -0.72
N TRP A 251 22.27 -31.07 0.23
CA TRP A 251 20.87 -30.68 0.33
C TRP A 251 20.70 -29.22 0.72
N GLN A 252 21.53 -28.70 1.63
CA GLN A 252 21.54 -27.28 1.97
C GLN A 252 21.80 -26.41 0.73
N GLU A 253 22.77 -26.76 -0.11
CA GLU A 253 23.02 -26.00 -1.33
C GLU A 253 21.87 -26.14 -2.35
N ALA A 254 21.30 -27.34 -2.51
CA ALA A 254 20.11 -27.55 -3.34
C ALA A 254 18.92 -26.69 -2.84
N THR A 255 18.68 -26.66 -1.53
CA THR A 255 17.64 -25.83 -0.93
C THR A 255 17.92 -24.35 -1.10
N ALA A 256 19.18 -23.91 -0.99
CA ALA A 256 19.56 -22.51 -1.16
C ALA A 256 19.37 -22.02 -2.60
N LEU A 257 19.70 -22.88 -3.58
CA LEU A 257 19.47 -22.59 -4.99
C LEU A 257 17.99 -22.51 -5.34
N LEU A 258 17.20 -23.53 -4.95
CA LEU A 258 15.80 -23.66 -5.36
C LEU A 258 14.84 -22.85 -4.48
N ALA A 259 14.92 -23.00 -3.16
CA ALA A 259 13.98 -22.42 -2.19
C ALA A 259 14.57 -21.29 -1.33
N GLY A 260 15.88 -21.03 -1.40
CA GLY A 260 16.58 -19.94 -0.72
C GLY A 260 16.78 -18.70 -1.58
N SER A 261 15.93 -18.52 -2.59
CA SER A 261 15.85 -17.37 -3.51
C SER A 261 17.06 -17.11 -4.41
N LYS A 262 18.17 -17.86 -4.36
CA LYS A 262 19.36 -17.59 -5.21
C LYS A 262 19.03 -17.55 -6.70
N ILE A 263 18.26 -18.51 -7.23
CA ILE A 263 17.84 -18.52 -8.65
C ILE A 263 16.88 -17.35 -8.92
N LEU A 264 15.79 -17.25 -8.15
CA LEU A 264 14.76 -16.22 -8.33
C LEU A 264 15.33 -14.80 -8.29
N THR A 265 16.16 -14.48 -7.29
CA THR A 265 16.78 -13.14 -7.13
C THR A 265 17.78 -12.82 -8.24
N SER A 266 18.56 -13.80 -8.69
CA SER A 266 19.48 -13.58 -9.80
C SER A 266 18.73 -13.35 -11.10
N MET A 267 17.68 -14.14 -11.37
CA MET A 267 16.89 -13.99 -12.60
C MET A 267 16.09 -12.71 -12.59
N SER A 268 15.49 -12.30 -11.45
CA SER A 268 14.80 -11.02 -11.35
C SER A 268 15.75 -9.83 -11.54
N GLN A 269 16.96 -9.89 -10.99
CA GLN A 269 18.00 -8.87 -11.23
C GLN A 269 18.41 -8.81 -12.71
N VAL A 270 18.66 -9.97 -13.33
CA VAL A 270 19.02 -10.06 -14.75
C VAL A 270 17.91 -9.49 -15.63
N PHE A 271 16.65 -9.88 -15.39
CA PHE A 271 15.50 -9.37 -16.14
C PHE A 271 15.27 -7.86 -15.94
N ALA A 272 15.63 -7.30 -14.78
CA ALA A 272 15.59 -5.85 -14.55
C ALA A 272 16.65 -5.09 -15.36
N THR A 273 17.78 -5.72 -15.69
CA THR A 273 18.87 -5.10 -16.48
C THR A 273 18.63 -5.17 -18.00
N ILE A 274 17.84 -6.14 -18.47
CA ILE A 274 17.54 -6.34 -19.89
C ILE A 274 16.45 -5.36 -20.33
N ARG A 275 16.77 -4.45 -21.26
CA ARG A 275 15.85 -3.41 -21.76
C ARG A 275 14.71 -3.96 -22.64
N ASP A 276 14.95 -5.08 -23.32
CA ASP A 276 14.01 -5.72 -24.27
C ASP A 276 13.61 -7.13 -23.79
N LEU A 277 12.69 -7.20 -22.82
CA LEU A 277 12.13 -8.47 -22.32
C LEU A 277 11.31 -9.25 -23.37
N ASP A 278 11.07 -8.67 -24.55
CA ASP A 278 10.32 -9.29 -25.65
C ASP A 278 11.15 -10.33 -26.43
N ARG A 279 12.48 -10.37 -26.26
CA ARG A 279 13.35 -11.39 -26.88
C ARG A 279 13.39 -12.71 -26.12
N LEU A 280 13.16 -12.67 -24.81
CA LEU A 280 12.93 -13.85 -23.99
C LEU A 280 11.51 -14.38 -24.29
N GLY A 281 11.41 -15.67 -24.61
CA GLY A 281 10.12 -16.31 -24.80
C GLY A 281 9.29 -16.29 -23.51
N GLU A 282 7.97 -16.48 -23.64
CA GLU A 282 7.08 -16.57 -22.47
C GLU A 282 7.47 -17.72 -21.52
N ASN A 283 8.16 -18.73 -22.04
CA ASN A 283 8.60 -19.92 -21.29
C ASN A 283 9.84 -19.66 -20.41
N GLU A 284 10.54 -18.53 -20.56
CA GLU A 284 11.72 -18.19 -19.78
C GLU A 284 11.44 -17.15 -18.69
N LYS A 285 10.35 -16.38 -18.82
CA LYS A 285 9.99 -15.26 -17.94
C LYS A 285 9.60 -15.69 -16.52
N TRP A 286 9.02 -16.89 -16.37
CA TRP A 286 8.54 -17.41 -15.08
C TRP A 286 9.65 -17.55 -14.02
N LEU A 287 10.91 -17.67 -14.44
CA LEU A 287 12.06 -17.81 -13.53
C LEU A 287 12.31 -16.55 -12.68
N GLY A 288 11.88 -15.38 -13.16
CA GLY A 288 12.01 -14.10 -12.45
C GLY A 288 10.70 -13.61 -11.83
N ASP A 289 9.56 -14.22 -12.15
CA ASP A 289 8.28 -13.93 -11.51
C ASP A 289 8.13 -14.78 -10.24
N GLY A 290 8.13 -14.12 -9.08
CA GLY A 290 8.02 -14.80 -7.80
C GLY A 290 6.73 -15.59 -7.61
N ASN A 291 5.61 -15.20 -8.23
CA ASN A 291 4.35 -15.94 -8.14
C ASN A 291 4.39 -17.23 -8.97
N GLU A 292 4.90 -17.17 -10.19
CA GLU A 292 5.01 -18.34 -11.06
C GLU A 292 6.09 -19.30 -10.57
N TYR A 293 7.23 -18.78 -10.13
CA TYR A 293 8.29 -19.56 -9.51
C TYR A 293 7.82 -20.30 -8.25
N SER A 294 7.07 -19.62 -7.37
CA SER A 294 6.54 -20.25 -6.14
C SER A 294 5.46 -21.29 -6.44
N ARG A 295 4.66 -21.09 -7.49
CA ARG A 295 3.73 -22.10 -8.01
C ARG A 295 4.47 -23.33 -8.54
N TRP A 296 5.54 -23.13 -9.32
CA TRP A 296 6.40 -24.22 -9.79
C TRP A 296 7.05 -24.99 -8.62
N LEU A 297 7.52 -24.27 -7.59
CA LEU A 297 8.11 -24.88 -6.39
C LEU A 297 7.07 -25.73 -5.64
N GLY A 298 5.85 -25.20 -5.46
CA GLY A 298 4.74 -25.94 -4.86
C GLY A 298 4.42 -27.25 -5.59
N ARG A 299 4.40 -27.23 -6.93
CA ARG A 299 4.21 -28.44 -7.77
C ARG A 299 5.32 -29.47 -7.60
N ASN A 300 6.57 -29.04 -7.52
CA ASN A 300 7.70 -29.95 -7.34
C ASN A 300 7.73 -30.56 -5.93
N ILE A 301 7.31 -29.80 -4.92
CA ILE A 301 7.19 -30.33 -3.55
C ILE A 301 6.07 -31.36 -3.48
N SER A 302 4.91 -31.10 -4.08
CA SER A 302 3.79 -32.03 -4.04
C SER A 302 4.07 -33.33 -4.78
N THR A 303 4.67 -33.29 -5.97
CA THR A 303 5.08 -34.50 -6.70
C THR A 303 6.16 -35.29 -5.96
N ALA A 304 7.13 -34.61 -5.30
CA ALA A 304 8.11 -35.27 -4.47
C ALA A 304 7.45 -35.99 -3.29
N ALA A 305 6.53 -35.33 -2.59
CA ALA A 305 5.76 -35.93 -1.49
C ALA A 305 4.93 -37.14 -1.94
N MET A 306 4.32 -37.08 -3.12
CA MET A 306 3.60 -38.22 -3.73
C MET A 306 4.55 -39.40 -4.00
N SER A 307 5.75 -39.13 -4.54
CA SER A 307 6.72 -40.20 -4.87
C SER A 307 7.29 -40.90 -3.63
N ILE A 308 7.55 -40.16 -2.55
CA ILE A 308 8.03 -40.71 -1.27
C ILE A 308 6.96 -41.61 -0.65
N SER A 309 5.70 -41.15 -0.69
CA SER A 309 4.57 -41.85 -0.07
C SER A 309 4.11 -43.09 -0.85
N ALA A 310 4.45 -43.18 -2.15
CA ALA A 310 4.16 -44.35 -2.99
C ALA A 310 5.15 -45.51 -2.78
N SER A 311 6.32 -45.27 -2.19
CA SER A 311 7.33 -46.30 -1.96
C SER A 311 7.09 -47.00 -0.61
N PRO A 312 6.88 -48.33 -0.57
CA PRO A 312 6.68 -49.06 0.68
C PRO A 312 8.00 -49.09 1.48
N GLY A 313 8.02 -48.37 2.60
CA GLY A 313 9.21 -48.11 3.41
C GLY A 313 9.45 -46.61 3.53
N SER A 314 8.63 -45.93 4.33
CA SER A 314 8.68 -44.47 4.47
C SER A 314 10.08 -44.02 4.91
N ASN A 315 10.87 -43.49 3.98
CA ASN A 315 12.15 -42.86 4.30
C ASN A 315 11.87 -41.56 5.06
N THR A 316 11.70 -41.64 6.38
CA THR A 316 11.49 -40.49 7.28
C THR A 316 12.53 -39.39 7.04
N GLN A 317 13.74 -39.78 6.63
CA GLN A 317 14.82 -38.89 6.24
C GLN A 317 14.50 -38.08 4.97
N GLU A 318 13.99 -38.69 3.89
CA GLU A 318 13.64 -37.96 2.65
C GLU A 318 12.53 -36.96 2.88
N MET A 319 11.54 -37.33 3.71
CA MET A 319 10.46 -36.43 4.08
C MET A 319 10.97 -35.25 4.92
N SER A 320 11.91 -35.48 5.85
CA SER A 320 12.52 -34.40 6.64
C SER A 320 13.29 -33.38 5.78
N LEU A 321 14.01 -33.88 4.77
CA LEU A 321 14.72 -33.05 3.79
C LEU A 321 13.73 -32.24 2.93
N LEU A 322 12.62 -32.83 2.51
CA LEU A 322 11.57 -32.15 1.78
C LEU A 322 10.89 -31.04 2.62
N CYS A 323 10.67 -31.29 3.91
CA CYS A 323 10.12 -30.28 4.84
C CYS A 323 11.05 -29.06 4.98
N LEU A 324 12.38 -29.25 4.92
CA LEU A 324 13.33 -28.13 4.90
C LEU A 324 13.15 -27.24 3.67
N VAL A 325 12.90 -27.84 2.50
CA VAL A 325 12.61 -27.10 1.26
C VAL A 325 11.29 -26.35 1.37
N LEU A 326 10.24 -26.98 1.89
CA LEU A 326 8.96 -26.33 2.13
C LEU A 326 9.10 -25.13 3.07
N LYS A 327 9.80 -25.31 4.20
CA LYS A 327 10.09 -24.23 5.15
C LYS A 327 10.82 -23.06 4.50
N ARG A 328 11.87 -23.33 3.71
CA ARG A 328 12.58 -22.26 2.99
C ARG A 328 11.70 -21.61 1.93
N GLY A 329 10.88 -22.37 1.21
CA GLY A 329 9.92 -21.89 0.23
C GLY A 329 8.88 -20.93 0.81
N LEU A 330 8.37 -21.22 2.02
CA LEU A 330 7.44 -20.35 2.73
C LEU A 330 8.05 -18.96 3.06
N ASN A 331 9.38 -18.88 3.16
CA ASN A 331 10.12 -17.65 3.45
C ASN A 331 10.55 -16.87 2.19
N LEU A 332 10.11 -17.26 0.98
CA LEU A 332 10.41 -16.56 -0.27
C LEU A 332 9.62 -15.25 -0.48
N GLY A 333 8.66 -14.92 0.39
CA GLY A 333 7.78 -13.75 0.27
C GLY A 333 6.46 -14.01 -0.47
N TYR A 334 6.34 -15.13 -1.19
CA TYR A 334 5.15 -15.51 -1.97
C TYR A 334 4.43 -16.72 -1.34
N ARG A 335 4.19 -16.66 -0.03
CA ARG A 335 3.64 -17.78 0.74
C ARG A 335 2.27 -18.26 0.24
N ASP A 336 1.38 -17.32 -0.09
CA ASP A 336 -0.01 -17.60 -0.45
C ASP A 336 -0.10 -18.46 -1.71
N THR A 337 0.74 -18.18 -2.73
CA THR A 337 0.74 -18.91 -4.00
C THR A 337 1.32 -20.30 -3.86
N LEU A 338 2.39 -20.46 -3.07
CA LEU A 338 3.00 -21.76 -2.81
C LEU A 338 2.04 -22.68 -2.06
N ILE A 339 1.43 -22.19 -0.98
CA ILE A 339 0.50 -22.96 -0.14
C ILE A 339 -0.76 -23.31 -0.95
N SER A 340 -1.27 -22.34 -1.71
CA SER A 340 -2.36 -22.57 -2.65
C SER A 340 -2.08 -23.74 -3.58
N GLU A 341 -0.96 -23.71 -4.29
CA GLU A 341 -0.63 -24.78 -5.24
C GLU A 341 -0.39 -26.13 -4.52
N LEU A 342 0.19 -26.11 -3.32
CA LEU A 342 0.45 -27.31 -2.52
C LEU A 342 -0.84 -28.06 -2.17
N TYR A 343 -1.83 -27.40 -1.55
CA TYR A 343 -3.07 -28.09 -1.18
C TYR A 343 -3.95 -28.40 -2.40
N ASN A 344 -3.91 -27.55 -3.45
CA ASN A 344 -4.64 -27.82 -4.69
C ASN A 344 -4.12 -29.11 -5.38
N SER A 345 -2.80 -29.31 -5.39
CA SER A 345 -2.18 -30.49 -6.02
C SER A 345 -2.29 -31.77 -5.19
N LEU A 346 -2.24 -31.68 -3.85
CA LEU A 346 -2.32 -32.85 -2.96
C LEU A 346 -3.77 -33.23 -2.60
N LEU A 347 -4.65 -32.26 -2.33
CA LEU A 347 -5.97 -32.51 -1.74
C LEU A 347 -7.12 -32.34 -2.73
N LEU A 348 -7.06 -31.37 -3.64
CA LEU A 348 -8.13 -31.09 -4.62
C LEU A 348 -7.90 -31.76 -5.99
N GLY A 349 -6.99 -32.73 -6.07
CA GLY A 349 -6.76 -33.56 -7.25
C GLY A 349 -7.82 -34.64 -7.47
N LYS A 350 -7.52 -35.66 -8.30
CA LYS A 350 -8.43 -36.80 -8.54
C LYS A 350 -8.71 -37.63 -7.28
N ARG A 351 -7.77 -37.64 -6.34
CA ARG A 351 -7.86 -38.28 -5.02
C ARG A 351 -7.18 -37.37 -4.01
N ALA A 352 -7.76 -37.22 -2.83
CA ALA A 352 -7.15 -36.46 -1.75
C ALA A 352 -6.06 -37.31 -1.07
N LEU A 353 -4.82 -36.84 -1.16
CA LEU A 353 -3.65 -37.48 -0.57
C LEU A 353 -3.35 -36.83 0.78
N TRP A 354 -4.01 -37.32 1.83
CA TRP A 354 -3.86 -36.80 3.19
C TRP A 354 -2.53 -37.17 3.84
N THR A 355 -2.05 -38.41 3.68
CA THR A 355 -0.81 -38.88 4.31
C THR A 355 0.42 -38.01 3.97
N PRO A 356 0.71 -37.69 2.69
CA PRO A 356 1.81 -36.78 2.38
C PRO A 356 1.60 -35.37 2.94
N MET A 357 0.35 -34.86 2.95
CA MET A 357 0.04 -33.54 3.50
C MET A 357 0.31 -33.49 5.02
N HIS A 358 -0.13 -34.49 5.77
CA HIS A 358 0.10 -34.57 7.22
C HIS A 358 1.59 -34.64 7.54
N MET A 359 2.36 -35.45 6.81
CA MET A 359 3.81 -35.55 7.00
C MET A 359 4.52 -34.21 6.75
N LEU A 360 4.11 -33.46 5.71
CA LEU A 360 4.66 -32.13 5.42
C LEU A 360 4.31 -31.11 6.52
N ILE A 361 3.06 -31.09 6.99
CA ILE A 361 2.63 -30.17 8.05
C ILE A 361 3.36 -30.49 9.36
N GLN A 362 3.43 -31.76 9.76
CA GLN A 362 4.09 -32.18 11.00
C GLN A 362 5.60 -31.89 11.00
N GLY A 363 6.24 -31.90 9.83
CA GLY A 363 7.65 -31.53 9.68
C GLY A 363 7.95 -30.02 9.78
N LEU A 364 6.92 -29.16 9.83
CA LEU A 364 7.10 -27.71 9.98
C LEU A 364 7.10 -27.27 11.44
N PRO A 365 7.79 -26.16 11.79
CA PRO A 365 7.68 -25.50 13.08
C PRO A 365 6.23 -25.09 13.43
N THR A 366 5.93 -24.95 14.72
CA THR A 366 4.59 -24.59 15.23
C THR A 366 4.03 -23.31 14.59
N TYR A 367 4.86 -22.28 14.43
CA TYR A 367 4.48 -21.04 13.77
C TYR A 367 4.11 -21.25 12.30
N ASP A 368 4.96 -21.96 11.55
CA ASP A 368 4.75 -22.22 10.11
C ASP A 368 3.51 -23.08 9.87
N GLN A 369 3.18 -24.01 10.77
CA GLN A 369 1.94 -24.80 10.71
C GLN A 369 0.69 -23.91 10.83
N LYS A 370 0.68 -22.97 11.79
CA LYS A 370 -0.43 -22.01 11.98
C LYS A 370 -0.58 -21.08 10.78
N VAL A 371 0.54 -20.54 10.28
CA VAL A 371 0.54 -19.69 9.08
C VAL A 371 0.01 -20.45 7.86
N LEU A 372 0.40 -21.71 7.69
CA LEU A 372 -0.13 -22.56 6.62
C LEU A 372 -1.63 -22.76 6.75
N PHE A 373 -2.13 -23.05 7.96
CA PHE A 373 -3.55 -23.18 8.22
C PHE A 373 -4.32 -21.89 7.89
N ASP A 374 -3.86 -20.75 8.40
CA ASP A 374 -4.52 -19.45 8.23
C ASP A 374 -4.56 -19.01 6.75
N THR A 375 -3.50 -19.30 5.99
CA THR A 375 -3.45 -19.01 4.55
C THR A 375 -4.37 -19.92 3.75
N VAL A 376 -4.44 -21.22 4.07
CA VAL A 376 -5.42 -22.13 3.46
C VAL A 376 -6.84 -21.66 3.73
N LEU A 377 -7.17 -21.32 4.97
CA LEU A 377 -8.51 -20.84 5.34
C LEU A 377 -8.87 -19.54 4.61
N ARG A 378 -7.95 -18.58 4.55
CA ARG A 378 -8.13 -17.29 3.85
C ARG A 378 -8.32 -17.47 2.34
N ASP A 379 -7.54 -18.35 1.72
CA ASP A 379 -7.65 -18.64 0.29
C ASP A 379 -8.97 -19.36 -0.04
N LEU A 380 -9.39 -20.31 0.79
CA LEU A 380 -10.69 -20.98 0.64
C LEU A 380 -11.85 -20.02 0.83
N ALA A 381 -11.81 -19.16 1.85
CA ALA A 381 -12.86 -18.17 2.09
C ALA A 381 -13.02 -17.24 0.88
N ARG A 382 -11.91 -16.73 0.34
CA ARG A 382 -11.91 -15.89 -0.87
C ARG A 382 -12.46 -16.61 -2.11
N ARG A 383 -12.10 -17.88 -2.30
CA ARG A 383 -12.51 -18.67 -3.48
C ARG A 383 -13.95 -19.17 -3.41
N SER A 384 -14.42 -19.47 -2.20
CA SER A 384 -15.66 -20.23 -1.99
C SER A 384 -16.83 -19.32 -1.60
N PHE A 385 -16.58 -18.18 -0.97
CA PHE A 385 -17.63 -17.30 -0.41
C PHE A 385 -17.63 -15.88 -1.00
N GLY A 386 -16.73 -15.54 -1.94
CA GLY A 386 -16.60 -14.18 -2.46
C GLY A 386 -16.04 -13.20 -1.42
N SER A 387 -15.89 -11.92 -1.75
CA SER A 387 -15.31 -10.90 -0.84
C SER A 387 -16.17 -10.75 0.43
N GLY A 388 -15.70 -11.32 1.54
CA GLY A 388 -16.39 -11.46 2.83
C GLY A 388 -16.56 -10.17 3.62
N ALA A 389 -17.25 -9.19 3.06
CA ALA A 389 -17.61 -7.94 3.73
C ALA A 389 -19.11 -7.60 3.63
N SER A 390 -19.99 -8.59 3.42
CA SER A 390 -21.43 -8.36 3.40
C SER A 390 -22.09 -8.77 4.72
N ILE A 391 -22.88 -7.84 5.23
CA ILE A 391 -23.86 -7.97 6.32
C ILE A 391 -24.84 -9.08 5.92
N LEU A 392 -25.01 -10.09 6.79
CA LEU A 392 -26.03 -11.15 6.78
C LEU A 392 -26.79 -11.28 5.45
N GLU A 393 -26.23 -12.07 4.52
CA GLU A 393 -26.87 -12.34 3.23
C GLU A 393 -28.28 -12.96 3.40
N PRO A 394 -29.18 -12.77 2.42
CA PRO A 394 -30.51 -13.39 2.41
C PRO A 394 -30.50 -14.87 2.83
N LYS A 395 -31.54 -15.30 3.57
CA LYS A 395 -31.71 -16.69 4.08
C LYS A 395 -31.55 -17.76 3.00
N GLU A 396 -31.88 -17.42 1.75
CA GLU A 396 -31.70 -18.26 0.56
C GLU A 396 -30.23 -18.52 0.23
N LEU A 397 -29.34 -17.53 0.37
CA LEU A 397 -27.89 -17.66 0.15
C LEU A 397 -27.18 -18.41 1.29
N LEU A 398 -27.64 -18.24 2.53
CA LEU A 398 -27.16 -19.01 3.69
C LEU A 398 -27.39 -20.52 3.52
N MET A 399 -28.51 -20.91 2.88
CA MET A 399 -28.86 -22.29 2.56
C MET A 399 -28.12 -22.84 1.33
N MET A 400 -27.91 -22.00 0.30
CA MET A 400 -27.13 -22.38 -0.90
C MET A 400 -25.65 -22.65 -0.56
N ASN A 401 -25.08 -21.91 0.39
CA ASN A 401 -23.68 -22.07 0.78
C ASN A 401 -23.43 -23.27 1.72
N THR A 402 -24.46 -23.91 2.29
CA THR A 402 -24.30 -25.03 3.25
C THR A 402 -23.48 -26.20 2.70
N SER A 403 -23.63 -26.53 1.41
CA SER A 403 -22.81 -27.57 0.77
C SER A 403 -21.34 -27.18 0.66
N ILE A 404 -21.07 -25.90 0.34
CA ILE A 404 -19.71 -25.37 0.20
C ILE A 404 -19.05 -25.25 1.58
N VAL A 405 -19.80 -24.77 2.58
CA VAL A 405 -19.41 -24.73 4.00
C VAL A 405 -19.03 -26.12 4.49
N GLY A 406 -19.83 -27.16 4.16
CA GLY A 406 -19.52 -28.55 4.46
C GLY A 406 -18.22 -29.04 3.81
N GLY A 407 -17.95 -28.66 2.55
CA GLY A 407 -16.70 -28.96 1.86
C GLY A 407 -15.47 -28.27 2.48
N VAL A 408 -15.60 -27.00 2.88
CA VAL A 408 -14.53 -26.26 3.59
C VAL A 408 -14.29 -26.88 4.97
N ALA A 409 -15.36 -27.22 5.70
CA ALA A 409 -15.27 -27.91 6.99
C ALA A 409 -14.58 -29.27 6.87
N ALA A 410 -14.81 -30.02 5.79
CA ALA A 410 -14.13 -31.28 5.50
C ALA A 410 -12.62 -31.10 5.32
N LEU A 411 -12.20 -30.04 4.62
CA LEU A 411 -10.78 -29.74 4.46
C LEU A 411 -10.13 -29.32 5.78
N ILE A 412 -10.79 -28.45 6.56
CA ILE A 412 -10.31 -28.02 7.88
C ILE A 412 -10.17 -29.24 8.81
N SER A 413 -11.22 -30.07 8.88
CA SER A 413 -11.23 -31.29 9.71
C SER A 413 -10.10 -32.23 9.32
N GLY A 414 -9.89 -32.45 8.02
CA GLY A 414 -8.79 -33.28 7.53
C GLY A 414 -7.40 -32.72 7.82
N LEU A 415 -7.19 -31.39 7.76
CA LEU A 415 -5.91 -30.76 8.11
C LEU A 415 -5.58 -30.86 9.60
N VAL A 416 -6.59 -30.75 10.45
CA VAL A 416 -6.48 -30.81 11.91
C VAL A 416 -6.32 -32.25 12.41
N GLN A 417 -6.76 -33.23 11.61
CA GLN A 417 -6.69 -34.65 11.96
C GLN A 417 -5.27 -35.06 12.37
N HIS A 418 -5.13 -35.69 13.54
CA HIS A 418 -3.85 -36.13 14.10
C HIS A 418 -2.83 -34.99 14.36
N ASN A 419 -3.27 -33.73 14.50
CA ASN A 419 -2.40 -32.61 14.84
C ASN A 419 -2.97 -31.76 16.01
N PRO A 420 -2.48 -31.94 17.25
CA PRO A 420 -2.98 -31.21 18.42
C PRO A 420 -2.65 -29.70 18.36
N ILE A 421 -1.60 -29.30 17.64
CA ILE A 421 -1.19 -27.90 17.49
C ILE A 421 -2.25 -27.15 16.68
N LEU A 422 -2.68 -27.73 15.56
CA LEU A 422 -3.71 -27.15 14.71
C LEU A 422 -5.09 -27.20 15.37
N GLU A 423 -5.41 -28.26 16.12
CA GLU A 423 -6.66 -28.31 16.89
C GLU A 423 -6.74 -27.17 17.92
N ALA A 424 -5.66 -26.94 18.68
CA ALA A 424 -5.59 -25.82 19.60
C ALA A 424 -5.66 -24.46 18.88
N HIS A 425 -5.07 -24.37 17.68
CA HIS A 425 -5.13 -23.16 16.86
C HIS A 425 -6.53 -22.85 16.35
N VAL A 426 -7.33 -23.85 15.96
CA VAL A 426 -8.73 -23.66 15.57
C VAL A 426 -9.57 -23.06 16.71
N ILE A 427 -9.37 -23.56 17.94
CA ILE A 427 -10.05 -23.01 19.12
C ILE A 427 -9.60 -21.58 19.39
N HIS A 428 -8.30 -21.30 19.24
CA HIS A 428 -7.76 -19.94 19.37
C HIS A 428 -8.33 -19.01 18.30
N TRP A 429 -8.43 -19.46 17.05
CA TRP A 429 -8.99 -18.68 15.94
C TRP A 429 -10.43 -18.23 16.22
N LEU A 430 -11.25 -19.12 16.81
CA LEU A 430 -12.63 -18.81 17.20
C LEU A 430 -12.76 -17.93 18.45
N THR A 431 -11.71 -17.81 19.27
CA THR A 431 -11.77 -17.11 20.57
C THR A 431 -10.88 -15.86 20.63
N SER A 432 -10.07 -15.60 19.60
CA SER A 432 -9.12 -14.48 19.53
C SER A 432 -9.81 -13.13 19.34
N THR A 433 -9.31 -12.11 20.05
CA THR A 433 -9.81 -10.72 20.01
C THR A 433 -8.94 -9.79 19.16
N ASN A 434 -7.89 -10.30 18.51
CA ASN A 434 -6.87 -9.49 17.84
C ASN A 434 -7.32 -8.86 16.50
N GLY A 435 -8.59 -8.94 16.12
CA GLY A 435 -9.10 -8.37 14.85
C GLY A 435 -8.71 -9.14 13.58
N GLU A 436 -7.66 -9.97 13.63
CA GLU A 436 -7.05 -10.63 12.46
C GLU A 436 -8.04 -11.52 11.68
N TYR A 437 -9.02 -12.10 12.38
CA TYR A 437 -9.96 -13.08 11.83
C TYR A 437 -11.37 -12.53 11.61
N ALA A 438 -11.64 -11.26 11.98
CA ALA A 438 -12.94 -10.62 11.78
C ALA A 438 -13.32 -10.47 10.30
N GLY A 439 -12.35 -10.37 9.41
CA GLY A 439 -12.57 -10.10 7.98
C GLY A 439 -12.87 -11.32 7.09
N LEU A 440 -12.95 -12.55 7.62
CA LEU A 440 -13.18 -13.76 6.80
C LEU A 440 -14.67 -14.07 6.53
N GLY A 441 -15.60 -13.33 7.14
CA GLY A 441 -17.05 -13.50 6.95
C GLY A 441 -17.70 -14.61 7.79
N LEU A 442 -19.04 -14.68 7.75
CA LEU A 442 -19.86 -15.62 8.53
C LEU A 442 -19.68 -17.08 8.06
N ASP A 443 -19.66 -17.35 6.76
CA ASP A 443 -19.58 -18.71 6.23
C ASP A 443 -18.25 -19.41 6.55
N ALA A 444 -17.15 -18.65 6.63
CA ALA A 444 -15.88 -19.18 7.13
C ALA A 444 -15.98 -19.60 8.60
N ARG A 445 -16.65 -18.81 9.45
CA ARG A 445 -16.89 -19.16 10.87
C ARG A 445 -17.77 -20.38 11.02
N ARG A 446 -18.84 -20.46 10.22
CA ARG A 446 -19.71 -21.64 10.12
C ARG A 446 -18.92 -22.90 9.81
N ALA A 447 -18.05 -22.85 8.79
CA ALA A 447 -17.21 -23.99 8.41
C ALA A 447 -16.23 -24.40 9.52
N VAL A 448 -15.60 -23.43 10.19
CA VAL A 448 -14.65 -23.70 11.28
C VAL A 448 -15.37 -24.32 12.49
N ILE A 449 -16.50 -23.74 12.93
CA ILE A 449 -17.28 -24.26 14.08
C ILE A 449 -17.85 -25.65 13.77
N ALA A 450 -18.30 -25.92 12.54
CA ALA A 450 -18.82 -27.23 12.13
C ALA A 450 -17.81 -28.37 12.39
N THR A 451 -16.50 -28.10 12.35
CA THR A 451 -15.48 -29.12 12.66
C THR A 451 -15.43 -29.55 14.11
N LEU A 452 -15.91 -28.69 15.02
CA LEU A 452 -15.95 -28.92 16.47
C LEU A 452 -17.38 -29.17 16.98
N ALA A 453 -18.38 -29.02 16.12
CA ALA A 453 -19.80 -29.11 16.47
C ALA A 453 -20.23 -30.44 17.11
N ALA A 454 -19.47 -31.53 16.90
CA ALA A 454 -19.73 -32.83 17.52
C ALA A 454 -19.06 -33.04 18.89
N ARG A 455 -18.21 -32.11 19.35
CA ARG A 455 -17.41 -32.25 20.58
C ARG A 455 -17.91 -31.29 21.68
N GLN A 456 -18.76 -31.78 22.57
CA GLN A 456 -19.36 -30.99 23.66
C GLN A 456 -18.34 -30.17 24.46
N SER A 457 -17.28 -30.81 24.97
CA SER A 457 -16.27 -30.14 25.81
C SER A 457 -15.54 -28.98 25.11
N LYS A 458 -15.39 -29.06 23.78
CA LYS A 458 -14.77 -27.99 22.98
C LYS A 458 -15.73 -26.83 22.76
N LEU A 459 -17.02 -27.10 22.56
CA LEU A 459 -18.04 -26.06 22.44
C LEU A 459 -18.20 -25.28 23.74
N GLU A 460 -18.21 -25.97 24.90
CA GLU A 460 -18.22 -25.33 26.22
C GLU A 460 -16.99 -24.43 26.41
N GLN A 461 -15.79 -24.91 26.05
CA GLN A 461 -14.56 -24.11 26.11
C GLN A 461 -14.60 -22.87 25.21
N ILE A 462 -15.16 -22.98 24.00
CA ILE A 462 -15.31 -21.84 23.08
C ILE A 462 -16.31 -20.83 23.66
N LEU A 463 -17.46 -21.30 24.16
CA LEU A 463 -18.47 -20.44 24.76
C LEU A 463 -17.95 -19.70 25.98
N GLU A 464 -17.26 -20.37 26.89
CA GLU A 464 -16.67 -19.76 28.09
C GLU A 464 -15.73 -18.61 27.71
N ARG A 465 -14.74 -18.88 26.86
CA ARG A 465 -13.76 -17.86 26.42
C ARG A 465 -14.40 -16.73 25.62
N SER A 466 -15.30 -17.05 24.70
CA SER A 466 -15.97 -16.04 23.88
C SER A 466 -16.90 -15.17 24.72
N LEU A 467 -17.61 -15.72 25.71
CA LEU A 467 -18.47 -14.96 26.62
C LEU A 467 -17.66 -14.05 27.55
N GLU A 468 -16.51 -14.52 28.07
CA GLU A 468 -15.60 -13.70 28.88
C GLU A 468 -15.09 -12.49 28.11
N ASN A 469 -14.62 -12.71 26.88
CA ASN A 469 -14.13 -11.65 26.00
C ASN A 469 -15.28 -10.71 25.59
N PHE A 470 -16.39 -11.27 25.12
CA PHE A 470 -17.55 -10.49 24.69
C PHE A 470 -18.12 -9.62 25.83
N GLY A 471 -18.02 -10.05 27.08
CA GLY A 471 -18.48 -9.31 28.26
C GLY A 471 -17.47 -8.37 28.89
N ASN A 472 -16.22 -8.30 28.39
CA ASN A 472 -15.17 -7.48 28.98
C ASN A 472 -15.38 -5.99 28.65
N LYS A 473 -15.55 -5.15 29.68
CA LYS A 473 -15.81 -3.71 29.53
C LYS A 473 -14.75 -2.99 28.69
N MET A 474 -13.48 -3.38 28.81
CA MET A 474 -12.38 -2.77 28.06
C MET A 474 -12.46 -3.12 26.56
N GLN A 475 -12.77 -4.36 26.23
CA GLN A 475 -12.92 -4.83 24.84
C GLN A 475 -14.17 -4.25 24.18
N ILE A 476 -15.29 -4.14 24.92
CA ILE A 476 -16.51 -3.49 24.43
C ILE A 476 -16.25 -2.05 23.96
N GLN A 477 -15.36 -1.32 24.64
CA GLN A 477 -15.03 0.07 24.32
C GLN A 477 -13.92 0.22 23.26
N ARG A 478 -12.98 -0.74 23.17
CA ARG A 478 -11.77 -0.61 22.33
C ARG A 478 -11.84 -1.41 21.03
N ASP A 479 -12.52 -2.55 21.01
CA ASP A 479 -12.52 -3.44 19.86
C ASP A 479 -13.44 -2.90 18.76
N ALA A 480 -13.02 -3.00 17.50
CA ALA A 480 -13.83 -2.61 16.36
C ALA A 480 -15.17 -3.38 16.34
N ILE A 481 -16.25 -2.72 15.91
CA ILE A 481 -17.59 -3.31 15.95
C ILE A 481 -17.68 -4.63 15.17
N LEU A 482 -16.97 -4.73 14.04
CA LEU A 482 -16.87 -5.94 13.23
C LEU A 482 -16.31 -7.14 14.03
N GLN A 483 -15.34 -6.90 14.92
CA GLN A 483 -14.79 -7.94 15.80
C GLN A 483 -15.84 -8.36 16.84
N GLN A 484 -16.59 -7.41 17.39
CA GLN A 484 -17.65 -7.69 18.37
C GLN A 484 -18.81 -8.48 17.72
N GLU A 485 -19.20 -8.13 16.50
CA GLU A 485 -20.18 -8.86 15.69
C GLU A 485 -19.70 -10.28 15.39
N SER A 486 -18.44 -10.45 15.01
CA SER A 486 -17.86 -11.77 14.77
C SER A 486 -17.91 -12.67 16.01
N THR A 487 -17.65 -12.09 17.19
CA THR A 487 -17.70 -12.82 18.46
C THR A 487 -19.13 -13.19 18.82
N ALA A 488 -20.09 -12.28 18.61
CA ALA A 488 -21.51 -12.57 18.79
C ALA A 488 -21.98 -13.71 17.87
N GLN A 489 -21.59 -13.73 16.59
CA GLN A 489 -21.91 -14.82 15.67
C GLN A 489 -21.37 -16.17 16.16
N ILE A 490 -20.14 -16.19 16.67
CA ILE A 490 -19.51 -17.41 17.20
C ILE A 490 -20.27 -17.93 18.43
N ILE A 491 -20.65 -17.04 19.35
CA ILE A 491 -21.44 -17.38 20.53
C ILE A 491 -22.79 -18.00 20.11
N MET A 492 -23.48 -17.36 19.16
CA MET A 492 -24.79 -17.81 18.67
C MET A 492 -24.73 -19.19 18.00
N LEU A 493 -23.77 -19.38 17.10
CA LEU A 493 -23.54 -20.67 16.45
C LEU A 493 -23.20 -21.76 17.48
N ALA A 494 -22.29 -21.46 18.42
CA ALA A 494 -21.85 -22.43 19.43
C ALA A 494 -22.98 -22.82 20.40
N PHE A 495 -23.83 -21.88 20.83
CA PHE A 495 -25.02 -22.19 21.63
C PHE A 495 -26.00 -23.08 20.86
N GLY A 496 -26.24 -22.79 19.58
CA GLY A 496 -27.09 -23.63 18.73
C GLY A 496 -26.60 -25.07 18.69
N TYR A 497 -25.31 -25.30 18.42
CA TYR A 497 -24.74 -26.65 18.38
C TYR A 497 -24.75 -27.34 19.74
N LEU A 498 -24.39 -26.62 20.82
CA LEU A 498 -24.41 -27.19 22.18
C LEU A 498 -25.82 -27.60 22.59
N ASN A 499 -26.84 -26.78 22.30
CA ASN A 499 -28.23 -27.07 22.65
C ASN A 499 -28.74 -28.36 21.99
N ARG A 500 -28.30 -28.63 20.75
CA ARG A 500 -28.66 -29.85 20.01
C ARG A 500 -27.94 -31.10 20.52
N LEU A 501 -26.71 -30.95 21.03
CA LEU A 501 -25.96 -32.05 21.62
C LEU A 501 -26.40 -32.37 23.05
N ASP A 502 -26.48 -31.34 23.90
CA ASP A 502 -26.85 -31.43 25.31
C ASP A 502 -27.56 -30.14 25.74
N HIS A 503 -28.89 -30.19 25.70
CA HIS A 503 -29.76 -29.10 26.15
C HIS A 503 -29.48 -28.72 27.62
N SER A 504 -29.09 -29.68 28.47
CA SER A 504 -28.79 -29.42 29.87
C SER A 504 -27.50 -28.60 30.05
N ALA A 505 -26.49 -28.84 29.22
CA ALA A 505 -25.26 -28.05 29.21
C ALA A 505 -25.52 -26.62 28.71
N ALA A 506 -26.28 -26.44 27.63
CA ALA A 506 -26.67 -25.12 27.15
C ALA A 506 -27.41 -24.31 28.24
N LYS A 507 -28.30 -24.97 29.00
CA LYS A 507 -29.00 -24.37 30.14
C LYS A 507 -28.08 -24.00 31.31
N LYS A 508 -27.05 -24.80 31.58
CA LYS A 508 -26.02 -24.45 32.60
C LYS A 508 -25.21 -23.23 32.18
N VAL A 509 -24.84 -23.12 30.90
CA VAL A 509 -24.08 -21.97 30.40
C VAL A 509 -24.93 -20.70 30.38
N SER A 510 -26.21 -20.77 29.99
CA SER A 510 -27.11 -19.60 30.01
C SER A 510 -27.43 -19.10 31.41
N SER A 511 -27.47 -19.99 32.41
CA SER A 511 -27.63 -19.62 33.83
C SER A 511 -26.31 -19.32 34.55
N SER A 512 -25.18 -19.34 33.85
CA SER A 512 -23.87 -19.06 34.44
C SER A 512 -23.70 -17.59 34.81
N GLY A 513 -22.97 -17.32 35.89
CA GLY A 513 -22.62 -15.95 36.29
C GLY A 513 -21.83 -15.19 35.22
N VAL A 514 -21.06 -15.90 34.39
CA VAL A 514 -20.33 -15.31 33.26
C VAL A 514 -21.31 -14.75 32.23
N PHE A 515 -22.30 -15.54 31.80
CA PHE A 515 -23.31 -15.11 30.83
C PHE A 515 -24.11 -13.90 31.31
N ILE A 516 -24.63 -13.95 32.54
CA ILE A 516 -25.42 -12.85 33.12
C ILE A 516 -24.59 -11.56 33.21
N ARG A 517 -23.33 -11.66 33.66
CA ARG A 517 -22.40 -10.53 33.70
C ARG A 517 -22.11 -9.98 32.30
N THR A 518 -21.93 -10.84 31.32
CA THR A 518 -21.69 -10.45 29.92
C THR A 518 -22.86 -9.67 29.34
N VAL A 519 -24.09 -10.16 29.51
CA VAL A 519 -25.30 -9.46 29.09
C VAL A 519 -25.44 -8.13 29.83
N SER A 520 -25.27 -8.11 31.16
CA SER A 520 -25.35 -6.88 31.96
C SER A 520 -24.33 -5.81 31.52
N ASN A 521 -23.07 -6.21 31.33
CA ASN A 521 -22.02 -5.30 30.87
C ASN A 521 -22.34 -4.74 29.46
N ARG A 522 -22.85 -5.57 28.55
CA ARG A 522 -23.26 -5.16 27.20
C ARG A 522 -24.46 -4.22 27.21
N LEU A 523 -25.47 -4.49 28.06
CA LEU A 523 -26.62 -3.61 28.23
C LEU A 523 -26.22 -2.24 28.78
N SER A 524 -25.22 -2.21 29.67
CA SER A 524 -24.64 -0.99 30.22
C SER A 524 -23.68 -0.24 29.28
N ALA A 525 -23.41 -0.79 28.09
CA ALA A 525 -22.50 -0.16 27.14
C ALA A 525 -23.06 1.17 26.61
N SER A 526 -22.17 2.15 26.42
CA SER A 526 -22.51 3.45 25.84
C SER A 526 -22.79 3.36 24.33
N ILE A 527 -22.19 2.38 23.64
CA ILE A 527 -22.31 2.18 22.19
C ILE A 527 -23.63 1.45 21.88
N PRO A 528 -24.55 2.03 21.09
CA PRO A 528 -25.85 1.42 20.77
C PRO A 528 -25.73 0.05 20.11
N ARG A 529 -24.85 -0.10 19.11
CA ARG A 529 -24.63 -1.38 18.42
C ARG A 529 -24.08 -2.47 19.36
N ALA A 530 -23.18 -2.12 20.28
CA ALA A 530 -22.66 -3.06 21.27
C ALA A 530 -23.75 -3.51 22.26
N ARG A 531 -24.69 -2.60 22.62
CA ARG A 531 -25.88 -2.90 23.43
C ARG A 531 -26.83 -3.84 22.69
N LEU A 532 -27.11 -3.56 21.42
CA LEU A 532 -27.94 -4.38 20.55
C LEU A 532 -27.41 -5.81 20.43
N LEU A 533 -26.09 -5.98 20.21
CA LEU A 533 -25.49 -7.32 20.18
C LEU A 533 -25.66 -8.07 21.50
N GLY A 534 -25.60 -7.37 22.64
CA GLY A 534 -25.92 -7.96 23.95
C GLY A 534 -27.38 -8.40 24.08
N MET A 535 -28.31 -7.57 23.60
CA MET A 535 -29.74 -7.89 23.56
C MET A 535 -30.02 -9.09 22.65
N ILE A 536 -29.44 -9.13 21.45
CA ILE A 536 -29.54 -10.23 20.49
C ILE A 536 -29.11 -11.55 21.12
N VAL A 537 -27.91 -11.59 21.71
CA VAL A 537 -27.38 -12.81 22.34
C VAL A 537 -28.27 -13.26 23.51
N ALA A 538 -28.76 -12.33 24.32
CA ALA A 538 -29.65 -12.65 25.44
C ALA A 538 -31.00 -13.22 24.99
N VAL A 539 -31.65 -12.58 24.01
CA VAL A 539 -32.95 -13.02 23.45
C VAL A 539 -32.81 -14.37 22.76
N ALA A 540 -31.77 -14.56 21.95
CA ALA A 540 -31.53 -15.82 21.24
C ALA A 540 -31.32 -17.02 22.17
N VAL A 541 -30.49 -16.85 23.19
CA VAL A 541 -30.23 -17.92 24.18
C VAL A 541 -31.48 -18.21 25.01
N SER A 542 -32.25 -17.18 25.36
CA SER A 542 -33.54 -17.35 26.04
C SER A 542 -34.57 -18.08 25.16
N ARG A 543 -34.68 -17.73 23.86
CA ARG A 543 -35.52 -18.45 22.87
C ARG A 543 -35.16 -19.94 22.76
N LEU A 544 -33.91 -20.33 23.03
CA LEU A 544 -33.46 -21.73 22.99
C LEU A 544 -33.73 -22.53 24.25
N VAL A 545 -33.58 -21.90 25.41
CA VAL A 545 -33.47 -22.60 26.70
C VAL A 545 -34.73 -22.44 27.56
N ASP A 546 -35.41 -21.31 27.44
CA ASP A 546 -36.57 -20.98 28.26
C ASP A 546 -37.87 -21.47 27.62
N GLU A 547 -38.89 -21.69 28.46
CA GLU A 547 -40.21 -22.09 28.01
C GLU A 547 -40.86 -20.98 27.16
N PRO A 548 -41.75 -21.30 26.18
CA PRO A 548 -42.31 -20.34 25.22
C PRO A 548 -43.14 -19.18 25.82
N GLY A 549 -43.33 -19.14 27.15
CA GLY A 549 -43.93 -18.01 27.89
C GLY A 549 -42.95 -17.25 28.81
N LYS A 550 -41.69 -17.67 28.92
CA LYS A 550 -40.64 -17.05 29.74
C LYS A 550 -39.48 -16.49 28.90
N VAL A 551 -39.63 -16.49 27.58
CA VAL A 551 -38.63 -15.96 26.65
C VAL A 551 -38.45 -14.46 26.90
N LEU A 552 -37.19 -14.05 27.06
CA LEU A 552 -36.81 -12.65 27.23
C LEU A 552 -37.14 -11.85 25.97
N ASN A 553 -37.85 -10.73 26.13
CA ASN A 553 -38.11 -9.77 25.06
C ASN A 553 -37.86 -8.35 25.58
N PHE A 554 -37.07 -7.57 24.84
CA PHE A 554 -36.76 -6.18 25.16
C PHE A 554 -37.69 -5.17 24.47
N GLY A 555 -38.49 -5.60 23.47
CA GLY A 555 -39.48 -4.74 22.78
C GLY A 555 -38.85 -3.56 22.03
N VAL A 556 -37.72 -3.78 21.37
CA VAL A 556 -36.97 -2.74 20.62
C VAL A 556 -37.23 -2.93 19.12
N GLU A 557 -37.58 -1.86 18.40
CA GLU A 557 -37.87 -1.90 16.95
C GLU A 557 -36.74 -2.56 16.13
N GLU A 558 -35.48 -2.33 16.51
CA GLU A 558 -34.28 -2.91 15.88
C GLU A 558 -34.24 -4.45 15.93
N MET A 559 -34.87 -5.06 16.93
CA MET A 559 -34.96 -6.52 17.10
C MET A 559 -36.12 -7.13 16.32
N GLU A 560 -37.15 -6.34 16.04
CA GLU A 560 -38.36 -6.75 15.32
C GLU A 560 -38.21 -6.60 13.80
N GLY A 561 -37.18 -5.86 13.35
CA GLY A 561 -36.81 -5.74 11.94
C GLY A 561 -36.16 -7.01 11.34
N GLU A 562 -36.02 -7.02 10.01
CA GLU A 562 -35.45 -8.16 9.28
C GLU A 562 -34.03 -8.54 9.73
N GLU A 563 -33.23 -7.56 10.13
CA GLU A 563 -31.86 -7.81 10.61
C GLU A 563 -31.86 -8.57 11.93
N GLY A 564 -32.72 -8.18 12.87
CA GLY A 564 -32.86 -8.81 14.18
C GLY A 564 -33.24 -10.29 14.06
N GLU A 565 -34.25 -10.61 13.25
CA GLU A 565 -34.62 -12.00 13.00
C GLU A 565 -33.52 -12.82 12.30
N ARG A 566 -32.74 -12.23 11.38
CA ARG A 566 -31.57 -12.91 10.78
C ARG A 566 -30.50 -13.27 11.82
N TRP A 567 -30.25 -12.39 12.78
CA TRP A 567 -29.32 -12.65 13.88
C TRP A 567 -29.83 -13.76 14.79
N LEU A 568 -31.12 -13.73 15.15
CA LEU A 568 -31.74 -14.75 16.01
C LEU A 568 -31.76 -16.13 15.32
N ASP A 569 -31.92 -16.16 14.01
CA ASP A 569 -31.89 -17.38 13.20
C ASP A 569 -30.52 -18.08 13.12
N LEU A 570 -29.41 -17.40 13.45
CA LEU A 570 -28.05 -18.00 13.41
C LEU A 570 -27.95 -19.26 14.27
N VAL A 571 -28.69 -19.31 15.36
CA VAL A 571 -28.72 -20.44 16.28
C VAL A 571 -29.32 -21.70 15.63
N ASN A 572 -30.23 -21.50 14.67
CA ASN A 572 -30.93 -22.56 13.96
C ASN A 572 -30.11 -23.14 12.80
N ILE A 573 -28.92 -22.59 12.51
CA ILE A 573 -28.04 -23.08 11.45
C ILE A 573 -27.50 -24.47 11.81
N HIS A 574 -27.52 -25.40 10.85
CA HIS A 574 -27.09 -26.78 11.00
C HIS A 574 -26.09 -27.15 9.90
N ASP A 575 -24.82 -26.88 10.14
CA ASP A 575 -23.73 -27.30 9.25
C ASP A 575 -23.10 -28.59 9.77
N ALA A 576 -22.75 -29.47 8.84
CA ALA A 576 -22.03 -30.71 9.13
C ALA A 576 -20.78 -30.80 8.26
N VAL A 577 -19.79 -31.58 8.72
CA VAL A 577 -18.58 -31.85 7.95
C VAL A 577 -18.97 -32.68 6.72
N GLY A 578 -18.74 -32.12 5.53
CA GLY A 578 -19.14 -32.71 4.25
C GLY A 578 -18.01 -33.49 3.56
N SER A 579 -17.96 -33.41 2.23
CA SER A 579 -16.93 -34.04 1.39
C SER A 579 -16.16 -32.99 0.58
N LEU A 580 -14.88 -33.26 0.29
CA LEU A 580 -14.04 -32.40 -0.54
C LEU A 580 -14.58 -32.21 -1.97
N ASP A 581 -15.43 -33.11 -2.46
CA ASP A 581 -16.07 -33.01 -3.77
C ASP A 581 -17.09 -31.86 -3.87
N GLN A 582 -17.52 -31.32 -2.72
CA GLN A 582 -18.44 -30.19 -2.64
C GLN A 582 -17.74 -28.84 -2.86
N LEU A 583 -16.39 -28.82 -2.92
CA LEU A 583 -15.63 -27.62 -3.26
C LEU A 583 -15.56 -27.43 -4.78
N PRO A 584 -15.63 -26.19 -5.29
CA PRO A 584 -15.52 -25.91 -6.72
C PRO A 584 -14.14 -26.35 -7.23
N LYS A 585 -14.10 -27.45 -7.99
CA LYS A 585 -12.88 -27.95 -8.63
C LYS A 585 -12.49 -26.97 -9.73
N LYS A 586 -11.26 -26.46 -9.68
CA LYS A 586 -10.69 -25.67 -10.78
C LYS A 586 -10.53 -26.61 -11.97
N THR A 587 -11.44 -26.55 -12.95
CA THR A 587 -11.28 -27.25 -14.22
C THR A 587 -9.99 -26.74 -14.83
N ALA A 588 -8.97 -27.59 -14.94
CA ALA A 588 -7.80 -27.27 -15.73
C ALA A 588 -8.27 -27.10 -17.17
N GLU A 589 -8.36 -25.87 -17.66
CA GLU A 589 -8.51 -25.66 -19.09
C GLU A 589 -7.30 -26.32 -19.77
N PRO A 590 -7.50 -27.23 -20.72
CA PRO A 590 -6.40 -27.69 -21.54
C PRO A 590 -5.89 -26.47 -22.31
N LEU A 591 -4.57 -26.27 -22.30
CA LEU A 591 -3.87 -25.31 -23.17
C LEU A 591 -4.29 -25.55 -24.63
N LYS A 592 -5.37 -24.90 -25.07
CA LYS A 592 -5.78 -24.88 -26.46
C LYS A 592 -4.79 -23.99 -27.18
N LYS A 593 -3.93 -24.60 -28.01
CA LYS A 593 -3.17 -23.92 -29.05
C LYS A 593 -4.14 -23.08 -29.87
N ARG A 594 -4.11 -21.76 -29.74
CA ARG A 594 -4.85 -20.86 -30.63
C ARG A 594 -4.12 -20.84 -31.98
N PRO A 595 -4.81 -21.11 -33.11
CA PRO A 595 -4.22 -20.89 -34.43
C PRO A 595 -4.10 -19.38 -34.71
N LEU A 596 -3.04 -19.03 -35.44
CA LEU A 596 -2.78 -17.68 -35.94
C LEU A 596 -3.96 -17.15 -36.75
N GLN A 597 -4.46 -15.96 -36.43
CA GLN A 597 -5.12 -15.07 -37.38
C GLN A 597 -4.83 -13.58 -37.04
N THR A 598 -3.99 -13.01 -37.90
CA THR A 598 -3.97 -11.66 -38.50
C THR A 598 -4.50 -10.45 -37.71
N THR A 599 -3.53 -9.64 -37.28
CA THR A 599 -3.47 -8.16 -37.15
C THR A 599 -4.73 -7.29 -37.39
N GLN A 600 -5.06 -6.47 -36.38
CA GLN A 600 -5.36 -5.04 -36.58
C GLN A 600 -4.59 -4.19 -35.56
N LYS A 601 -3.97 -3.10 -36.06
CA LYS A 601 -3.01 -2.23 -35.38
C LYS A 601 -3.68 -1.29 -34.36
N PRO A 602 -3.04 -1.00 -33.21
CA PRO A 602 -3.20 0.28 -32.54
C PRO A 602 -1.96 1.17 -32.69
N VAL A 603 -2.24 2.46 -32.71
CA VAL A 603 -1.41 3.59 -33.11
C VAL A 603 -0.33 3.93 -32.06
N ARG A 604 0.87 4.25 -32.55
CA ARG A 604 2.06 4.74 -31.82
C ARG A 604 1.74 5.91 -30.88
N ARG A 605 2.14 5.80 -29.60
CA ARG A 605 2.52 6.97 -28.78
C ARG A 605 4.05 7.02 -28.65
N LYS A 606 4.64 8.12 -29.14
CA LYS A 606 6.07 8.44 -29.04
C LYS A 606 6.45 8.67 -27.56
N ARG A 607 7.45 7.95 -27.05
CA ARG A 607 8.18 8.30 -25.82
C ARG A 607 9.38 9.17 -26.19
N LEU A 608 9.46 10.37 -25.60
CA LEU A 608 10.65 11.21 -25.63
C LEU A 608 11.66 10.69 -24.59
N SER A 609 12.93 10.64 -25.01
CA SER A 609 14.10 10.15 -24.29
C SER A 609 14.57 11.11 -23.20
N ALA A 610 14.80 10.60 -21.97
CA ALA A 610 15.57 11.31 -20.94
C ALA A 610 17.02 10.79 -20.94
N LYS A 611 17.98 11.72 -21.09
CA LYS A 611 19.43 11.49 -21.06
C LYS A 611 19.92 11.25 -19.62
N SER A 612 20.93 10.39 -19.51
CA SER A 612 21.74 10.14 -18.32
C SER A 612 22.92 11.12 -18.19
N ARG A 613 23.29 11.46 -16.94
CA ARG A 613 24.65 11.87 -16.55
C ARG A 613 25.01 11.30 -15.15
N PRO A 614 26.32 11.15 -14.83
CA PRO A 614 26.83 10.09 -13.95
C PRO A 614 27.43 10.57 -12.60
N GLN A 615 27.47 9.61 -11.67
CA GLN A 615 28.43 9.31 -10.58
C GLN A 615 28.81 10.31 -9.45
N GLY A 616 28.72 9.79 -8.22
CA GLY A 616 29.82 9.83 -7.24
C GLY A 616 29.50 10.38 -5.85
N SER A 617 29.33 9.53 -4.83
CA SER A 617 29.83 9.80 -3.48
C SER A 617 30.03 8.53 -2.64
N LYS A 618 31.18 8.51 -1.98
CA LYS A 618 31.76 7.51 -1.07
C LYS A 618 30.86 7.25 0.15
N ILE A 619 30.71 5.98 0.52
CA ILE A 619 30.31 5.55 1.87
C ILE A 619 31.60 5.11 2.57
N VAL A 620 31.99 5.80 3.63
CA VAL A 620 33.02 5.33 4.57
C VAL A 620 32.32 4.49 5.62
N ALA A 621 32.71 3.22 5.68
CA ALA A 621 32.40 2.31 6.77
C ALA A 621 33.18 2.75 8.02
N ILE A 622 32.51 2.86 9.16
CA ILE A 622 33.17 2.87 10.47
C ILE A 622 33.25 1.41 10.90
N GLU A 623 34.48 0.95 11.05
CA GLU A 623 34.89 -0.39 11.46
C GLU A 623 34.83 -0.43 13.00
N GLU A 624 33.87 -1.18 13.54
CA GLU A 624 33.85 -1.56 14.96
C GLU A 624 34.77 -2.77 15.16
N LEU A 625 35.75 -2.63 16.06
CA LEU A 625 36.46 -3.75 16.69
C LEU A 625 36.40 -3.60 18.22
N PRO A 626 36.49 -4.72 18.96
CA PRO A 626 35.77 -4.92 20.22
C PRO A 626 36.59 -4.53 21.45
N ASP A 627 35.90 -4.00 22.47
CA ASP A 627 36.45 -3.87 23.82
C ASP A 627 36.38 -5.20 24.57
N SER A 628 37.55 -5.72 24.94
CA SER A 628 37.71 -6.72 26.00
C SER A 628 39.02 -6.48 26.76
N ASN A 629 38.88 -5.95 27.99
CA ASN A 629 39.67 -6.11 29.22
C ASN A 629 41.22 -6.22 29.16
N GLY A 630 41.92 -5.37 29.94
CA GLY A 630 43.26 -5.71 30.46
C GLY A 630 44.16 -4.54 30.89
N GLU A 631 44.11 -4.24 32.19
CA GLU A 631 45.13 -3.72 33.13
C GLU A 631 46.47 -3.05 32.69
N ALA A 632 46.82 -2.02 33.50
CA ALA A 632 48.14 -1.69 34.08
C ALA A 632 49.17 -0.78 33.33
N SER A 633 49.36 0.40 33.95
CA SER A 633 50.64 0.99 34.44
C SER A 633 51.58 1.80 33.53
N THR A 634 51.72 3.08 33.94
CA THR A 634 52.95 3.91 34.12
C THR A 634 53.86 4.29 32.95
N GLY A 635 54.10 5.60 32.80
CA GLY A 635 55.25 6.21 32.13
C GLY A 635 55.13 7.73 32.01
N GLU A 636 56.07 8.45 32.63
CA GLU A 636 56.13 9.88 33.01
C GLU A 636 56.51 10.88 31.89
N GLU A 637 55.96 12.12 32.01
CA GLU A 637 56.61 13.47 31.89
C GLU A 637 57.09 13.96 30.49
N GLU A 638 57.03 15.22 30.05
CA GLU A 638 56.98 16.62 30.58
C GLU A 638 56.50 17.52 29.39
N ASP A 639 55.55 18.45 29.51
CA ASP A 639 55.66 19.90 29.86
C ASP A 639 55.43 20.83 28.64
N LEU A 640 54.42 21.73 28.72
CA LEU A 640 54.23 23.03 28.01
C LEU A 640 52.83 23.63 28.37
N PRO A 641 52.67 24.97 28.40
CA PRO A 641 52.10 25.69 29.56
C PRO A 641 50.57 25.94 29.59
N PRO A 642 50.03 26.34 30.77
CA PRO A 642 48.59 26.49 31.03
C PRO A 642 48.03 27.82 30.52
N TYR A 643 46.85 27.79 29.90
CA TYR A 643 46.04 28.99 29.64
C TYR A 643 45.10 29.30 30.83
N PRO A 644 44.92 30.59 31.19
CA PRO A 644 44.17 31.00 32.37
C PRO A 644 42.64 31.01 32.13
N PRO A 645 41.82 30.86 33.19
CA PRO A 645 40.37 30.86 33.09
C PRO A 645 39.82 32.29 33.06
N PRO A 646 38.67 32.51 32.40
CA PRO A 646 37.75 33.53 32.88
C PRO A 646 36.33 32.97 33.03
N ASP A 647 35.96 32.84 34.30
CA ASP A 647 34.74 33.27 34.97
C ASP A 647 33.35 33.03 34.37
N SER A 648 32.50 32.59 35.29
CA SER A 648 31.03 32.69 35.33
C SER A 648 30.30 31.47 34.80
N ASP A 649 30.42 30.38 35.55
CA ASP A 649 29.38 29.34 35.62
C ASP A 649 28.11 29.97 36.25
N PRO A 650 26.99 30.08 35.52
CA PRO A 650 25.72 30.40 36.14
C PRO A 650 25.23 29.13 36.85
N SER A 651 25.46 29.08 38.17
CA SER A 651 24.89 28.14 39.13
C SER A 651 23.70 27.33 38.62
N ASP A 652 23.96 26.13 38.09
CA ASP A 652 22.93 25.11 37.93
C ASP A 652 22.76 24.39 39.27
N SER A 653 22.09 25.05 40.21
CA SER A 653 21.62 24.40 41.43
C SER A 653 20.42 23.52 41.06
N ASP A 654 20.69 22.23 40.84
CA ASP A 654 19.89 21.08 41.31
C ASP A 654 20.09 19.80 40.45
N GLU A 655 21.33 19.41 40.15
CA GLU A 655 21.62 18.02 39.70
C GLU A 655 22.38 17.25 40.78
N ASP A 656 21.65 16.85 41.82
CA ASP A 656 22.07 15.77 42.71
C ASP A 656 22.22 14.47 41.88
N PRO A 657 23.43 13.90 41.72
CA PRO A 657 23.67 12.69 40.94
C PRO A 657 23.04 11.43 41.58
N THR A 658 22.43 11.55 42.76
CA THR A 658 21.61 10.50 43.36
C THR A 658 20.15 10.51 42.89
N LEU A 659 19.71 11.57 42.17
CA LEU A 659 18.37 11.73 41.58
C LEU A 659 18.29 11.39 40.08
N VAL A 660 19.29 10.68 39.52
CA VAL A 660 19.20 10.15 38.16
C VAL A 660 18.12 9.08 38.11
N ASN A 661 16.92 9.46 37.65
CA ASN A 661 15.86 8.53 37.28
C ASN A 661 16.36 7.62 36.16
N ARG A 662 16.87 6.43 36.52
CA ARG A 662 17.32 5.38 35.58
C ARG A 662 16.22 4.85 34.65
N ASN A 663 14.96 5.24 34.89
CA ASN A 663 13.78 4.84 34.11
C ASN A 663 13.30 5.94 33.15
N LYS A 664 14.20 6.73 32.55
CA LYS A 664 13.80 7.69 31.50
C LYS A 664 13.42 6.92 30.23
N PRO A 665 12.21 7.12 29.68
CA PRO A 665 11.78 6.39 28.49
C PRO A 665 12.64 6.76 27.27
N THR A 666 13.01 5.76 26.48
CA THR A 666 13.83 5.93 25.27
C THR A 666 12.96 6.13 24.02
N PRO A 667 13.36 7.03 23.11
CA PRO A 667 12.58 7.31 21.90
C PRO A 667 12.58 6.09 20.95
N PRO A 668 11.46 5.80 20.27
CA PRO A 668 11.36 4.65 19.37
C PRO A 668 12.15 4.88 18.08
N VAL A 669 12.86 3.85 17.62
CA VAL A 669 13.62 3.85 16.34
C VAL A 669 12.87 3.12 15.21
N TYR A 670 11.98 2.20 15.57
CA TYR A 670 11.20 1.37 14.64
C TYR A 670 9.71 1.69 14.76
N ILE A 671 8.96 1.55 13.65
CA ILE A 671 7.51 1.75 13.62
C ILE A 671 6.79 0.72 14.49
N SER A 672 7.28 -0.52 14.50
CA SER A 672 6.76 -1.57 15.39
C SER A 672 6.95 -1.24 16.87
N SER A 673 8.08 -0.64 17.23
CA SER A 673 8.34 -0.15 18.60
C SER A 673 7.46 1.05 18.94
N LEU A 674 7.26 1.97 18.01
CA LEU A 674 6.34 3.09 18.18
C LEU A 674 4.92 2.61 18.48
N ILE A 675 4.41 1.64 17.72
CA ILE A 675 3.09 1.04 17.96
C ILE A 675 3.01 0.42 19.36
N LYS A 676 4.05 -0.31 19.79
CA LYS A 676 4.08 -0.90 21.14
C LYS A 676 4.03 0.18 22.23
N GLN A 677 4.81 1.25 22.07
CA GLN A 677 4.85 2.35 23.03
C GLN A 677 3.53 3.15 23.07
N LEU A 678 2.87 3.36 21.93
CA LEU A 678 1.56 4.02 21.86
C LEU A 678 0.44 3.20 22.52
N ASN A 679 0.57 1.87 22.53
CA ASN A 679 -0.42 0.95 23.10
C ASN A 679 -0.07 0.49 24.54
N THR A 680 0.87 1.15 25.22
CA THR A 680 1.25 0.80 26.60
C THR A 680 0.24 1.39 27.60
N ASP A 681 -0.37 0.53 28.44
CA ASP A 681 -1.50 0.93 29.31
C ASP A 681 -1.10 1.67 30.61
N ASN A 682 0.15 1.58 31.09
CA ASN A 682 0.54 2.01 32.44
C ASN A 682 1.64 3.10 32.52
N ASP A 683 2.15 3.59 31.38
CA ASP A 683 3.25 4.56 31.36
C ASP A 683 2.92 5.81 30.50
N PRO A 684 2.20 6.80 31.08
CA PRO A 684 1.97 8.09 30.44
C PRO A 684 3.22 8.79 29.85
N PRO A 685 4.41 8.78 30.50
CA PRO A 685 5.58 9.45 29.93
C PRO A 685 6.15 8.73 28.68
N VAL A 686 5.97 7.41 28.58
CA VAL A 686 6.36 6.63 27.39
C VAL A 686 5.46 7.00 26.21
N VAL A 687 4.15 7.05 26.44
CA VAL A 687 3.17 7.45 25.42
C VAL A 687 3.39 8.91 25.00
N GLU A 688 3.68 9.81 25.94
CA GLU A 688 4.00 11.21 25.64
C GLU A 688 5.22 11.33 24.71
N LEU A 689 6.30 10.59 25.01
CA LEU A 689 7.50 10.57 24.18
C LEU A 689 7.24 9.94 22.81
N ALA A 690 6.46 8.86 22.74
CA ALA A 690 6.08 8.20 21.50
C ALA A 690 5.29 9.13 20.58
N ILE A 691 4.32 9.87 21.11
CA ILE A 691 3.52 10.84 20.35
C ILE A 691 4.41 11.97 19.82
N LYS A 692 5.28 12.54 20.65
CA LYS A 692 6.22 13.62 20.25
C LYS A 692 7.20 13.19 19.17
N THR A 693 7.65 11.92 19.20
CA THR A 693 8.63 11.39 18.25
C THR A 693 7.99 10.88 16.95
N ALA A 694 6.71 10.50 16.97
CA ALA A 694 6.01 9.89 15.84
C ALA A 694 6.10 10.67 14.51
N PRO A 695 5.83 12.00 14.42
CA PRO A 695 5.83 12.71 13.15
C PRO A 695 7.19 12.64 12.45
N SER A 696 8.27 12.86 13.21
CA SER A 696 9.64 12.83 12.69
C SER A 696 10.06 11.43 12.24
N LEU A 697 9.68 10.40 13.00
CA LEU A 697 10.03 9.02 12.70
C LEU A 697 9.31 8.51 11.45
N ILE A 698 8.01 8.80 11.31
CA ILE A 698 7.20 8.41 10.15
C ILE A 698 7.77 9.03 8.88
N ARG A 699 8.10 10.33 8.90
CA ARG A 699 8.70 11.02 7.75
C ARG A 699 10.06 10.43 7.36
N ARG A 700 10.93 10.12 8.33
CA ARG A 700 12.22 9.45 8.09
C ARG A 700 12.04 8.05 7.48
N LYS A 701 11.01 7.31 7.92
CA LYS A 701 10.74 5.94 7.48
C LYS A 701 9.84 5.84 6.23
N ALA A 702 9.37 6.96 5.67
CA ALA A 702 8.47 6.96 4.51
C ALA A 702 9.04 6.25 3.27
N ASN A 703 10.35 6.37 3.06
CA ASN A 703 11.09 5.75 1.94
C ASN A 703 12.08 4.67 2.40
N PHE A 704 12.05 4.28 3.68
CA PHE A 704 12.99 3.31 4.25
C PHE A 704 12.35 1.92 4.32
N GLY A 705 12.58 1.11 3.29
CA GLY A 705 12.06 -0.26 3.20
C GLY A 705 10.53 -0.34 3.26
N ASP A 706 10.02 -1.52 3.60
CA ASP A 706 8.57 -1.82 3.69
C ASP A 706 8.03 -1.79 5.13
N GLU A 707 8.84 -1.34 6.10
CA GLU A 707 8.47 -1.35 7.52
C GLU A 707 7.24 -0.47 7.78
N LEU A 708 7.20 0.74 7.21
CA LEU A 708 6.06 1.64 7.36
C LEU A 708 4.82 1.08 6.64
N SER A 709 4.95 0.66 5.37
CA SER A 709 3.81 0.18 4.58
C SER A 709 3.14 -1.06 5.19
N ALA A 710 3.92 -1.98 5.77
CA ALA A 710 3.39 -3.17 6.45
C ALA A 710 2.60 -2.84 7.72
N ASN A 711 2.94 -1.76 8.43
CA ASN A 711 2.39 -1.43 9.75
C ASN A 711 1.52 -0.16 9.76
N ILE A 712 1.32 0.51 8.62
CA ILE A 712 0.72 1.84 8.56
C ILE A 712 -0.73 1.87 9.07
N PHE A 713 -1.53 0.85 8.79
CA PHE A 713 -2.91 0.77 9.26
C PHE A 713 -3.00 0.58 10.76
N GLN A 714 -2.12 -0.26 11.33
CA GLN A 714 -2.04 -0.47 12.78
C GLN A 714 -1.55 0.78 13.49
N LEU A 715 -0.55 1.47 12.93
CA LEU A 715 -0.06 2.75 13.45
C LEU A 715 -1.15 3.82 13.43
N ALA A 716 -1.81 4.01 12.30
CA ALA A 716 -2.88 5.00 12.15
C ALA A 716 -4.05 4.70 13.09
N SER A 717 -4.45 3.44 13.22
CA SER A 717 -5.48 3.03 14.18
C SER A 717 -5.05 3.32 15.62
N SER A 718 -3.79 3.05 15.99
CA SER A 718 -3.26 3.36 17.33
C SER A 718 -3.30 4.87 17.59
N LEU A 719 -2.89 5.70 16.62
CA LEU A 719 -2.89 7.16 16.74
C LEU A 719 -4.30 7.76 16.91
N VAL A 720 -5.28 7.23 16.17
CA VAL A 720 -6.68 7.69 16.21
C VAL A 720 -7.37 7.25 17.50
N ASN A 721 -7.06 6.05 18.00
CA ASN A 721 -7.68 5.46 19.20
C ASN A 721 -7.02 5.86 20.53
N LEU A 722 -5.97 6.70 20.51
CA LEU A 722 -5.36 7.24 21.73
C LEU A 722 -6.42 7.99 22.56
N GLN A 723 -6.60 7.56 23.80
CA GLN A 723 -7.58 8.16 24.72
C GLN A 723 -7.33 9.68 24.88
N GLU A 724 -8.42 10.46 24.90
CA GLU A 724 -8.45 11.87 25.29
C GLU A 724 -8.19 12.02 26.81
N GLY A 725 -7.00 11.62 27.27
CA GLY A 725 -6.54 11.72 28.67
C GLY A 725 -5.28 12.57 28.84
N MET A 726 -4.65 13.00 27.75
CA MET A 726 -3.48 13.86 27.75
C MET A 726 -3.93 15.27 27.36
N SER A 727 -4.38 16.04 28.35
CA SER A 727 -4.99 17.37 28.20
C SER A 727 -4.05 18.48 27.72
N LYS A 728 -2.85 18.14 27.23
CA LYS A 728 -1.86 19.09 26.72
C LYS A 728 -2.08 19.32 25.23
N GLU A 729 -2.24 20.58 24.84
CA GLU A 729 -2.45 21.01 23.45
C GLU A 729 -1.33 20.52 22.52
N ASP A 730 -0.07 20.59 22.98
CA ASP A 730 1.11 20.12 22.23
C ASP A 730 1.02 18.66 21.77
N LEU A 731 0.36 17.80 22.56
CA LEU A 731 0.20 16.39 22.24
C LEU A 731 -0.91 16.15 21.23
N GLN A 732 -1.97 16.95 21.30
CA GLN A 732 -3.03 16.94 20.29
C GLN A 732 -2.49 17.41 18.94
N GLN A 733 -1.65 18.45 18.95
CA GLN A 733 -0.93 18.91 17.77
C GLN A 733 0.03 17.84 17.23
N SER A 734 0.88 17.25 18.09
CA SER A 734 1.79 16.17 17.68
C SER A 734 1.05 14.95 17.12
N ARG A 735 -0.12 14.62 17.67
CA ARG A 735 -1.01 13.56 17.17
C ARG A 735 -1.54 13.90 15.77
N LEU A 736 -2.04 15.12 15.57
CA LEU A 736 -2.50 15.60 14.26
C LEU A 736 -1.36 15.54 13.24
N GLU A 737 -0.17 16.04 13.59
CA GLU A 737 1.03 16.00 12.75
C GLU A 737 1.47 14.56 12.41
N ALA A 738 1.32 13.62 13.34
CA ALA A 738 1.62 12.21 13.09
C ALA A 738 0.62 11.57 12.10
N VAL A 739 -0.67 11.92 12.18
CA VAL A 739 -1.68 11.47 11.22
C VAL A 739 -1.43 12.09 9.84
N ILE A 740 -1.09 13.39 9.78
CA ILE A 740 -0.67 14.06 8.54
C ILE A 740 0.57 13.38 7.95
N ALA A 741 1.58 13.08 8.77
CA ALA A 741 2.79 12.38 8.33
C ALA A 741 2.47 10.99 7.75
N CYS A 742 1.53 10.25 8.32
CA CYS A 742 1.05 8.98 7.75
C CYS A 742 0.42 9.19 6.36
N LEU A 743 -0.46 10.19 6.24
CA LEU A 743 -1.13 10.53 4.99
C LEU A 743 -0.13 10.94 3.90
N VAL A 744 0.81 11.83 4.21
CA VAL A 744 1.83 12.33 3.28
C VAL A 744 2.82 11.22 2.88
N ALA A 745 3.16 10.33 3.81
CA ALA A 745 4.08 9.23 3.52
C ALA A 745 3.51 8.19 2.53
N LYS A 746 2.23 7.82 2.65
CA LYS A 746 1.55 6.85 1.77
C LYS A 746 0.10 7.26 1.46
N PRO A 747 -0.12 8.30 0.65
CA PRO A 747 -1.45 8.89 0.45
C PRO A 747 -2.44 7.96 -0.27
N ARG A 748 -1.97 7.07 -1.15
CA ARG A 748 -2.84 6.10 -1.85
C ARG A 748 -3.47 5.06 -0.91
N LEU A 749 -2.80 4.74 0.19
CA LEU A 749 -3.32 3.81 1.20
C LEU A 749 -4.08 4.57 2.28
N MET A 750 -3.50 5.68 2.75
CA MET A 750 -4.04 6.41 3.88
C MET A 750 -5.22 7.32 3.55
N GLY A 751 -5.32 7.87 2.35
CA GLY A 751 -6.46 8.70 1.95
C GLY A 751 -7.79 7.93 2.06
N PRO A 752 -7.95 6.80 1.34
CA PRO A 752 -9.16 5.99 1.44
C PRO A 752 -9.40 5.43 2.84
N TRP A 753 -8.33 5.11 3.59
CA TRP A 753 -8.45 4.63 4.97
C TRP A 753 -9.00 5.72 5.90
N ILE A 754 -8.43 6.94 5.90
CA ILE A 754 -8.88 8.05 6.75
C ILE A 754 -10.35 8.39 6.44
N ILE A 755 -10.71 8.41 5.16
CA ILE A 755 -12.07 8.70 4.72
C ILE A 755 -13.04 7.59 5.18
N SER A 756 -12.67 6.32 5.02
CA SER A 756 -13.51 5.21 5.47
C SER A 756 -13.65 5.22 6.99
N THR A 757 -12.56 5.45 7.72
CA THR A 757 -12.55 5.64 9.18
C THR A 757 -13.44 6.80 9.63
N TYR A 758 -13.47 7.92 8.88
CA TYR A 758 -14.35 9.05 9.16
C TYR A 758 -15.84 8.73 8.99
N PHE A 759 -16.25 7.90 8.02
CA PHE A 759 -17.68 7.59 7.79
C PHE A 759 -18.16 6.33 8.54
N GLU A 760 -17.33 5.31 8.64
CA GLU A 760 -17.69 3.98 9.15
C GLU A 760 -17.35 3.79 10.63
N GLY A 761 -16.41 4.57 11.19
CA GLY A 761 -15.96 4.38 12.56
C GLY A 761 -16.76 5.16 13.60
N ASP A 762 -16.87 4.61 14.80
CA ASP A 762 -17.52 5.23 15.96
C ASP A 762 -16.55 6.13 16.73
N PHE A 763 -16.35 7.35 16.23
CA PHE A 763 -15.41 8.32 16.81
C PHE A 763 -16.08 9.54 17.41
N SER A 764 -15.41 10.16 18.40
CA SER A 764 -15.80 11.48 18.94
C SER A 764 -15.80 12.55 17.84
N LEU A 765 -16.59 13.62 18.03
CA LEU A 765 -16.60 14.76 17.10
C LEU A 765 -15.19 15.36 16.92
N ALA A 766 -14.42 15.45 18.01
CA ALA A 766 -13.05 15.94 17.97
C ALA A 766 -12.14 15.05 17.12
N THR A 767 -12.24 13.72 17.26
CA THR A 767 -11.45 12.78 16.45
C THR A 767 -11.87 12.80 14.97
N ARG A 768 -13.17 12.94 14.68
CA ARG A 768 -13.62 13.13 13.30
C ARG A 768 -13.10 14.45 12.71
N ALA A 769 -13.08 15.51 13.50
CA ALA A 769 -12.53 16.79 13.09
C ALA A 769 -11.01 16.72 12.84
N THR A 770 -10.24 15.95 13.63
CA THR A 770 -8.80 15.76 13.38
C THR A 770 -8.54 14.98 12.09
N LEU A 771 -9.36 13.97 11.76
CA LEU A 771 -9.26 13.24 10.49
C LEU A 771 -9.50 14.17 9.29
N LEU A 772 -10.56 14.98 9.35
CA LEU A 772 -10.86 15.99 8.32
C LEU A 772 -9.74 17.03 8.19
N THR A 773 -9.27 17.55 9.31
CA THR A 773 -8.16 18.52 9.36
C THR A 773 -6.87 17.93 8.78
N ALA A 774 -6.58 16.66 9.08
CA ALA A 774 -5.41 15.95 8.55
C ALA A 774 -5.50 15.79 7.02
N ILE A 775 -6.69 15.53 6.48
CA ILE A 775 -6.91 15.50 5.02
C ILE A 775 -6.64 16.88 4.41
N SER A 776 -7.19 17.96 4.99
CA SER A 776 -6.97 19.30 4.44
C SER A 776 -5.51 19.72 4.47
N LEU A 777 -4.85 19.63 5.63
CA LEU A 777 -3.47 20.07 5.78
C LEU A 777 -2.50 19.15 5.04
N GLY A 778 -2.73 17.83 5.07
CA GLY A 778 -1.93 16.87 4.31
C GLY A 778 -2.05 17.05 2.80
N SER A 779 -3.22 17.45 2.28
CA SER A 779 -3.37 17.77 0.85
C SER A 779 -2.54 18.99 0.45
N ARG A 780 -2.47 20.00 1.32
CA ARG A 780 -1.63 21.20 1.11
C ARG A 780 -0.14 20.91 1.23
N GLU A 781 0.26 20.07 2.19
CA GLU A 781 1.65 19.59 2.33
C GLU A 781 2.09 18.81 1.08
N LEU A 782 1.22 17.92 0.56
CA LEU A 782 1.47 17.20 -0.71
C LEU A 782 1.60 18.14 -1.92
N ALA A 783 0.87 19.25 -1.91
CA ALA A 783 0.94 20.29 -2.92
C ALA A 783 2.12 21.27 -2.72
N GLY A 784 2.89 21.15 -1.64
CA GLY A 784 3.99 22.05 -1.30
C GLY A 784 3.54 23.50 -1.02
N ILE A 785 2.31 23.66 -0.52
CA ILE A 785 1.75 24.95 -0.15
C ILE A 785 2.05 25.20 1.34
N ASP A 786 3.19 25.82 1.63
CA ASP A 786 3.58 26.20 2.99
C ASP A 786 2.81 27.44 3.45
N ASP A 787 2.07 27.34 4.56
CA ASP A 787 1.27 28.43 5.16
C ASP A 787 2.08 29.37 6.07
N ASP A 788 3.22 28.91 6.59
CA ASP A 788 4.05 29.67 7.54
C ASP A 788 4.70 30.93 6.95
N ILE A 789 4.69 31.08 5.61
CA ILE A 789 5.38 32.16 4.91
C ILE A 789 4.46 33.37 4.67
N ASP A 790 3.15 33.18 4.68
CA ASP A 790 2.19 34.23 4.32
C ASP A 790 1.64 34.99 5.56
N ASN A 791 2.05 34.62 6.79
CA ASN A 791 1.84 35.37 8.04
C ASN A 791 3.17 35.94 8.60
N PRO A 792 3.62 37.14 8.17
CA PRO A 792 4.83 37.77 8.72
C PRO A 792 4.69 38.18 10.21
N SER A 793 3.50 38.05 10.80
CA SER A 793 3.18 38.29 12.21
C SER A 793 3.32 37.06 13.11
N ALA A 794 3.45 35.84 12.57
CA ALA A 794 3.66 34.63 13.39
C ALA A 794 5.15 34.33 13.62
N ALA A 795 6.05 34.89 12.80
CA ALA A 795 7.49 34.67 12.88
C ALA A 795 8.25 35.76 13.69
N LYS A 796 7.54 36.67 14.37
CA LYS A 796 8.13 37.64 15.31
C LYS A 796 7.40 37.57 16.65
N GLY A 797 8.08 37.01 17.65
CA GLY A 797 7.76 37.25 19.06
C GLY A 797 7.19 36.06 19.82
N LEU A 798 8.05 35.12 20.20
CA LEU A 798 8.00 34.63 21.58
C LEU A 798 8.20 35.88 22.48
N HIS A 799 7.21 36.17 23.34
CA HIS A 799 7.15 37.27 24.31
C HIS A 799 6.77 38.66 23.79
N GLU A 800 5.46 38.92 23.64
CA GLU A 800 4.85 40.19 24.05
C GLU A 800 3.33 39.99 24.30
N PRO A 801 2.79 40.27 25.50
CA PRO A 801 1.38 40.04 25.78
C PRO A 801 0.52 41.19 25.20
N SER A 802 -0.40 40.84 24.30
CA SER A 802 -1.48 41.73 23.89
C SER A 802 -2.58 41.79 24.95
N PHE A 803 -3.23 42.95 25.06
CA PHE A 803 -4.08 43.36 26.17
C PHE A 803 -5.32 42.45 26.38
N PRO A 804 -5.64 42.04 27.63
CA PRO A 804 -6.59 40.95 27.92
C PRO A 804 -8.02 41.43 28.21
N SER A 805 -8.65 42.20 27.31
CA SER A 805 -9.99 42.75 27.60
C SER A 805 -11.16 42.18 26.80
N ASN A 806 -11.01 41.14 25.98
CA ASN A 806 -12.15 40.51 25.29
C ASN A 806 -12.04 38.99 25.03
N ARG A 807 -11.13 38.26 25.72
CA ARG A 807 -11.00 36.81 25.53
C ARG A 807 -11.70 36.02 26.63
N LEU A 808 -12.46 35.01 26.21
CA LEU A 808 -12.98 33.98 27.11
C LEU A 808 -11.80 33.27 27.82
N PRO A 809 -12.04 32.66 29.00
CA PRO A 809 -11.01 31.94 29.73
C PRO A 809 -10.30 30.89 28.83
N PRO A 810 -8.96 30.79 28.88
CA PRO A 810 -8.15 29.99 27.95
C PRO A 810 -8.44 28.47 28.00
N ARG A 811 -9.26 28.00 28.95
CA ARG A 811 -9.71 26.60 29.01
C ARG A 811 -10.87 26.28 28.06
N LEU A 812 -11.55 27.29 27.51
CA LEU A 812 -12.74 27.12 26.67
C LEU A 812 -12.48 27.38 25.18
N GLU A 813 -11.44 28.14 24.83
CA GLU A 813 -10.98 28.36 23.44
C GLU A 813 -10.60 27.08 22.67
N PRO A 814 -9.89 26.09 23.25
CA PRO A 814 -9.37 24.96 22.48
C PRO A 814 -10.41 23.87 22.16
N ARG A 815 -11.55 23.85 22.86
CA ARG A 815 -12.55 22.78 22.69
C ARG A 815 -13.38 22.91 21.41
N TYR A 816 -13.28 24.05 20.71
CA TYR A 816 -14.12 24.36 19.55
C TYR A 816 -13.37 24.91 18.32
N SER A 817 -12.03 24.99 18.33
CA SER A 817 -11.29 25.73 17.30
C SER A 817 -10.80 24.84 16.15
N SER A 818 -11.54 24.86 15.04
CA SER A 818 -11.10 24.50 13.67
C SER A 818 -10.31 25.63 12.99
N ALA A 819 -9.68 26.52 13.78
CA ALA A 819 -9.03 27.74 13.32
C ALA A 819 -8.13 27.63 12.07
N PRO A 820 -7.25 26.62 11.90
CA PRO A 820 -6.42 26.58 10.69
C PRO A 820 -7.26 26.34 9.43
N VAL A 821 -8.23 25.43 9.46
CA VAL A 821 -9.07 25.15 8.28
C VAL A 821 -10.00 26.31 7.97
N ASP A 822 -10.57 26.93 9.01
CA ASP A 822 -11.42 28.11 8.87
C ASP A 822 -10.65 29.30 8.30
N THR A 823 -9.45 29.60 8.81
CA THR A 823 -8.60 30.70 8.30
C THR A 823 -8.14 30.45 6.87
N ILE A 824 -7.86 29.20 6.50
CA ILE A 824 -7.51 28.85 5.12
C ILE A 824 -8.71 29.06 4.20
N SER A 825 -9.88 28.58 4.62
CA SER A 825 -11.12 28.76 3.86
C SER A 825 -11.49 30.22 3.69
N THR A 826 -11.35 31.06 4.73
CA THR A 826 -11.63 32.50 4.64
C THR A 826 -10.68 33.17 3.65
N ASN A 827 -9.37 32.95 3.77
CA ASN A 827 -8.36 33.47 2.84
C ASN A 827 -8.64 33.05 1.39
N LEU A 828 -9.07 31.81 1.17
CA LEU A 828 -9.44 31.31 -0.15
C LEU A 828 -10.66 32.06 -0.70
N SER A 829 -11.71 32.24 0.11
CA SER A 829 -12.91 32.98 -0.30
C SER A 829 -12.59 34.44 -0.67
N TYR A 830 -11.79 35.13 0.13
CA TYR A 830 -11.30 36.48 -0.17
C TYR A 830 -10.55 36.50 -1.50
N ARG A 831 -9.63 35.56 -1.72
CA ARG A 831 -8.84 35.48 -2.97
C ARG A 831 -9.72 35.27 -4.20
N THR A 832 -10.79 34.47 -4.10
CA THR A 832 -11.70 34.21 -5.23
C THR A 832 -12.60 35.40 -5.58
N LEU A 833 -12.96 36.23 -4.60
CA LEU A 833 -13.83 37.40 -4.78
C LEU A 833 -13.07 38.71 -5.01
N GLN A 834 -11.85 38.83 -4.51
CA GLN A 834 -10.99 40.00 -4.64
C GLN A 834 -10.86 40.52 -6.08
N PRO A 835 -10.59 39.71 -7.13
CA PRO A 835 -10.48 40.25 -8.49
C PRO A 835 -11.80 40.85 -8.99
N MET A 836 -12.95 40.30 -8.60
CA MET A 836 -14.27 40.82 -8.95
C MET A 836 -14.58 42.12 -8.21
N ALA A 837 -14.25 42.20 -6.92
CA ALA A 837 -14.41 43.41 -6.11
C ALA A 837 -13.51 44.55 -6.62
N LEU A 838 -12.27 44.24 -7.02
CA LEU A 838 -11.35 45.20 -7.63
C LEU A 838 -11.86 45.70 -8.99
N GLN A 839 -12.36 44.81 -9.86
CA GLN A 839 -12.96 45.22 -11.14
C GLN A 839 -14.20 46.11 -10.95
N ALA A 840 -15.05 45.82 -9.97
CA ALA A 840 -16.20 46.66 -9.63
C ALA A 840 -15.76 48.04 -9.11
N ALA A 841 -14.79 48.06 -8.19
CA ALA A 841 -14.21 49.31 -7.68
C ALA A 841 -13.51 50.13 -8.79
N ASP A 842 -12.86 49.47 -9.75
CA ASP A 842 -12.24 50.11 -10.91
C ASP A 842 -13.29 50.73 -11.86
N LYS A 843 -14.42 50.05 -12.09
CA LYS A 843 -15.55 50.62 -12.84
C LYS A 843 -16.13 51.88 -12.17
N LEU A 844 -16.17 51.94 -10.84
CA LEU A 844 -16.63 53.10 -10.07
C LEU A 844 -15.61 54.24 -10.00
N THR A 845 -14.32 53.92 -9.91
CA THR A 845 -13.24 54.91 -9.69
C THR A 845 -12.65 55.47 -11.00
N GLY A 846 -13.07 54.94 -12.16
CA GLY A 846 -12.61 55.36 -13.48
C GLY A 846 -11.38 54.58 -14.00
N PRO A 847 -11.03 54.76 -15.29
CA PRO A 847 -10.13 53.86 -16.02
C PRO A 847 -8.72 53.77 -15.43
N ASP A 848 -8.20 52.55 -15.41
CA ASP A 848 -6.94 52.12 -14.80
C ASP A 848 -5.69 52.85 -15.34
N VAL A 849 -5.84 53.55 -16.47
CA VAL A 849 -4.82 54.43 -17.09
C VAL A 849 -4.38 55.56 -16.15
N LEU A 850 -5.23 55.97 -15.20
CA LEU A 850 -4.92 57.05 -14.25
C LEU A 850 -4.32 56.56 -12.93
N LYS A 851 -4.24 55.24 -12.68
CA LYS A 851 -3.73 54.65 -11.43
C LYS A 851 -2.25 54.28 -11.56
N VAL A 852 -1.37 55.27 -11.36
CA VAL A 852 0.09 55.06 -11.43
C VAL A 852 0.59 54.30 -10.18
N ARG A 853 0.66 52.96 -10.27
CA ARG A 853 1.53 52.17 -9.39
C ARG A 853 2.92 52.05 -10.04
N THR A 854 3.97 52.22 -9.26
CA THR A 854 5.37 52.20 -9.71
C THR A 854 5.74 50.85 -10.33
N PHE A 855 6.23 50.86 -11.57
CA PHE A 855 6.60 49.67 -12.35
C PHE A 855 7.62 48.74 -11.65
N SER A 856 8.46 49.27 -10.75
CA SER A 856 9.45 48.49 -9.98
C SER A 856 8.81 47.50 -9.02
N SER A 857 7.68 47.86 -8.39
CA SER A 857 6.94 46.97 -7.48
C SER A 857 6.34 45.76 -8.21
N ARG A 858 5.85 45.96 -9.44
CA ARG A 858 5.27 44.88 -10.27
C ARG A 858 6.34 43.86 -10.66
N MET A 859 7.55 44.31 -10.98
CA MET A 859 8.65 43.44 -11.40
C MET A 859 9.24 42.65 -10.22
N GLU A 860 9.39 43.25 -9.04
CA GLU A 860 9.87 42.55 -7.84
C GLU A 860 8.85 41.52 -7.32
N VAL A 861 7.55 41.86 -7.37
CA VAL A 861 6.47 40.93 -6.99
C VAL A 861 6.36 39.78 -8.00
N ALA A 862 6.49 40.06 -9.30
CA ALA A 862 6.54 39.03 -10.34
C ALA A 862 7.78 38.13 -10.19
N ALA A 863 8.95 38.69 -9.85
CA ALA A 863 10.17 37.91 -9.62
C ALA A 863 10.06 37.03 -8.36
N LYS A 864 9.51 37.55 -7.26
CA LYS A 864 9.27 36.76 -6.03
C LYS A 864 8.24 35.65 -6.23
N THR A 865 7.16 35.92 -6.96
CA THR A 865 6.14 34.91 -7.30
C THR A 865 6.69 33.85 -8.25
N ALA A 866 7.48 34.23 -9.25
CA ALA A 866 8.19 33.30 -10.14
C ALA A 866 9.19 32.42 -9.38
N ALA A 867 9.99 32.99 -8.48
CA ALA A 867 10.92 32.23 -7.64
C ALA A 867 10.18 31.25 -6.68
N LYS A 868 9.04 31.66 -6.12
CA LYS A 868 8.17 30.81 -5.26
C LYS A 868 7.57 29.65 -6.07
N LEU A 869 7.13 29.88 -7.31
CA LEU A 869 6.64 28.84 -8.21
C LEU A 869 7.74 27.86 -8.65
N GLU A 870 8.95 28.36 -8.93
CA GLU A 870 10.09 27.51 -9.28
C GLU A 870 10.50 26.61 -8.10
N ALA A 871 10.55 27.15 -6.88
CA ALA A 871 10.83 26.38 -5.67
C ALA A 871 9.75 25.30 -5.38
N ARG A 872 8.47 25.63 -5.61
CA ARG A 872 7.34 24.70 -5.49
C ARG A 872 7.42 23.54 -6.48
N SER A 873 7.76 23.82 -7.74
CA SER A 873 7.84 22.79 -8.80
C SER A 873 8.84 21.66 -8.51
N LYS A 874 9.86 21.92 -7.66
CA LYS A 874 10.88 20.93 -7.27
C LYS A 874 10.42 19.96 -6.17
N ARG A 875 9.38 20.31 -5.39
CA ARG A 875 8.88 19.52 -4.24
C ARG A 875 7.65 18.64 -4.57
N ILE A 876 6.95 18.92 -5.66
CA ILE A 876 5.64 18.33 -5.96
C ILE A 876 5.76 16.95 -6.65
N PRO A 877 5.00 15.92 -6.20
CA PRO A 877 4.90 14.64 -6.92
C PRO A 877 4.33 14.80 -8.33
N LYS A 878 4.88 14.09 -9.32
CA LYS A 878 4.48 14.18 -10.74
C LYS A 878 3.00 13.80 -11.00
N ASP A 879 2.41 12.99 -10.13
CA ASP A 879 1.01 12.52 -10.23
C ASP A 879 0.08 13.19 -9.20
N LEU A 880 0.43 14.35 -8.65
CA LEU A 880 -0.30 15.00 -7.55
C LEU A 880 -1.81 15.13 -7.83
N HIS A 881 -2.19 15.70 -8.99
CA HIS A 881 -3.61 15.94 -9.33
C HIS A 881 -4.42 14.64 -9.36
N LYS A 882 -3.85 13.57 -9.95
CA LYS A 882 -4.50 12.25 -10.00
C LYS A 882 -4.63 11.65 -8.60
N LEU A 883 -3.58 11.79 -7.79
CA LEU A 883 -3.52 11.24 -6.44
C LEU A 883 -4.53 11.94 -5.51
N LEU A 884 -4.59 13.27 -5.50
CA LEU A 884 -5.56 14.03 -4.70
C LEU A 884 -7.01 13.76 -5.16
N ALA A 885 -7.23 13.65 -6.48
CA ALA A 885 -8.55 13.34 -7.03
C ALA A 885 -9.04 11.93 -6.63
N GLU A 886 -8.24 10.88 -6.92
CA GLU A 886 -8.66 9.48 -6.76
C GLU A 886 -8.57 8.99 -5.30
N ALA A 887 -7.59 9.45 -4.52
CA ALA A 887 -7.37 8.94 -3.17
C ALA A 887 -8.09 9.75 -2.08
N LEU A 888 -8.43 11.02 -2.35
CA LEU A 888 -9.00 11.93 -1.35
C LEU A 888 -10.35 12.53 -1.78
N TYR A 889 -10.39 13.29 -2.87
CA TYR A 889 -11.59 14.06 -3.22
C TYR A 889 -12.79 13.19 -3.58
N LEU A 890 -12.63 12.30 -4.56
CA LEU A 890 -13.73 11.46 -5.06
C LEU A 890 -14.29 10.52 -3.99
N PRO A 891 -13.47 9.79 -3.20
CA PRO A 891 -14.00 8.93 -2.13
C PRO A 891 -14.74 9.72 -1.04
N MET A 892 -14.28 10.94 -0.74
CA MET A 892 -14.92 11.78 0.27
C MET A 892 -16.25 12.36 -0.23
N CYS A 893 -16.25 12.92 -1.44
CA CYS A 893 -17.44 13.51 -2.05
C CYS A 893 -18.53 12.46 -2.31
N SER A 894 -18.17 11.30 -2.88
CA SER A 894 -19.13 10.22 -3.15
C SER A 894 -19.75 9.65 -1.87
N ARG A 895 -18.97 9.39 -0.81
CA ARG A 895 -19.50 8.91 0.47
C ARG A 895 -20.37 9.96 1.17
N LEU A 896 -20.02 11.24 1.08
CA LEU A 896 -20.88 12.32 1.59
C LEU A 896 -22.19 12.39 0.81
N SER A 897 -22.15 12.30 -0.52
CA SER A 897 -23.34 12.25 -1.38
C SER A 897 -24.24 11.05 -1.07
N LEU A 898 -23.67 9.87 -0.86
CA LEU A 898 -24.41 8.67 -0.43
C LEU A 898 -25.08 8.88 0.93
N LEU A 899 -24.36 9.47 1.90
CA LEU A 899 -24.91 9.78 3.20
C LEU A 899 -26.08 10.77 3.10
N LEU A 900 -25.93 11.83 2.29
CA LEU A 900 -27.00 12.81 2.06
C LEU A 900 -28.22 12.21 1.37
N THR A 901 -28.00 11.36 0.35
CA THR A 901 -29.09 10.69 -0.37
C THR A 901 -29.84 9.71 0.55
N SER A 902 -29.11 9.01 1.43
CA SER A 902 -29.71 8.06 2.37
C SER A 902 -30.61 8.72 3.41
N LEU A 903 -30.48 10.01 3.68
CA LEU A 903 -31.37 10.75 4.59
C LEU A 903 -32.82 10.78 4.09
N VAL A 904 -33.02 10.76 2.78
CA VAL A 904 -34.35 10.76 2.17
C VAL A 904 -35.08 9.45 2.46
N THR A 905 -34.35 8.33 2.50
CA THR A 905 -34.92 7.00 2.75
C THR A 905 -34.88 6.58 4.22
N SER A 906 -33.97 7.15 5.02
CA SER A 906 -33.65 6.69 6.38
C SER A 906 -33.66 7.88 7.37
N PRO A 907 -34.82 8.22 7.94
CA PRO A 907 -34.96 9.41 8.79
C PRO A 907 -34.18 9.34 10.11
N TYR A 908 -33.81 8.15 10.60
CA TYR A 908 -32.98 8.00 11.80
C TYR A 908 -31.56 8.54 11.62
N LEU A 909 -31.06 8.62 10.38
CA LEU A 909 -29.74 9.19 10.09
C LEU A 909 -29.69 10.69 10.30
N ALA A 910 -30.82 11.39 10.35
CA ALA A 910 -30.87 12.84 10.60
C ALA A 910 -30.27 13.24 11.95
N ASN A 911 -30.31 12.32 12.93
CA ASN A 911 -29.71 12.50 14.26
C ASN A 911 -28.27 11.97 14.36
N SER A 912 -27.66 11.56 13.24
CA SER A 912 -26.30 11.06 13.22
C SER A 912 -25.29 12.15 13.61
N THR A 913 -24.27 11.77 14.38
CA THR A 913 -23.14 12.67 14.70
C THR A 913 -22.42 13.16 13.45
N LEU A 914 -22.52 12.44 12.33
CA LEU A 914 -21.95 12.82 11.04
C LEU A 914 -22.59 14.07 10.43
N LEU A 915 -23.86 14.34 10.77
CA LEU A 915 -24.62 15.49 10.28
C LEU A 915 -24.61 16.67 11.25
N HIS A 916 -23.76 16.61 12.28
CA HIS A 916 -23.55 17.75 13.16
C HIS A 916 -23.08 18.97 12.32
N PRO A 917 -23.71 20.16 12.44
CA PRO A 917 -23.45 21.30 11.55
C PRO A 917 -21.97 21.67 11.41
N SER A 918 -21.20 21.62 12.50
CA SER A 918 -19.76 21.91 12.45
C SER A 918 -18.94 20.87 11.68
N LEU A 919 -19.33 19.59 11.70
CA LEU A 919 -18.66 18.55 10.91
C LEU A 919 -19.03 18.63 9.43
N VAL A 920 -20.29 18.96 9.12
CA VAL A 920 -20.72 19.19 7.74
C VAL A 920 -19.99 20.40 7.16
N LYS A 921 -19.95 21.52 7.91
CA LYS A 921 -19.12 22.70 7.57
C LYS A 921 -17.68 22.29 7.28
N LEU A 922 -17.04 21.55 8.19
CA LEU A 922 -15.65 21.13 8.03
C LEU A 922 -15.45 20.17 6.84
N SER A 923 -16.42 19.29 6.56
CA SER A 923 -16.40 18.40 5.39
C SER A 923 -16.50 19.17 4.06
N LEU A 924 -17.29 20.24 4.02
CA LEU A 924 -17.38 21.10 2.84
C LEU A 924 -16.11 21.95 2.67
N GLN A 925 -15.57 22.50 3.75
CA GLN A 925 -14.32 23.26 3.73
C GLN A 925 -13.12 22.40 3.31
N THR A 926 -13.04 21.16 3.78
CA THR A 926 -12.00 20.22 3.34
C THR A 926 -12.12 19.90 1.85
N LEU A 927 -13.34 19.70 1.31
CA LEU A 927 -13.54 19.57 -0.14
C LEU A 927 -13.09 20.83 -0.89
N ILE A 928 -13.43 22.04 -0.41
CA ILE A 928 -12.99 23.32 -0.99
C ILE A 928 -11.46 23.40 -1.03
N ILE A 929 -10.79 23.05 0.06
CA ILE A 929 -9.32 23.07 0.14
C ILE A 929 -8.73 22.07 -0.85
N ILE A 930 -9.21 20.82 -0.88
CA ILE A 930 -8.69 19.79 -1.79
C ILE A 930 -8.88 20.23 -3.24
N ILE A 931 -10.06 20.68 -3.65
CA ILE A 931 -10.31 21.06 -5.05
C ILE A 931 -9.48 22.29 -5.46
N SER A 932 -9.29 23.26 -4.55
CA SER A 932 -8.42 24.40 -4.80
C SER A 932 -6.94 24.01 -4.90
N THR A 933 -6.49 22.98 -4.16
CA THR A 933 -5.13 22.44 -4.27
C THR A 933 -4.91 21.66 -5.56
N ILE A 934 -5.96 21.00 -6.08
CA ILE A 934 -5.94 20.33 -7.39
C ILE A 934 -5.81 21.38 -8.51
N GLY A 935 -6.55 22.48 -8.42
CA GLY A 935 -6.44 23.60 -9.36
C GLY A 935 -7.02 23.32 -10.77
N PRO A 936 -6.98 24.32 -11.67
CA PRO A 936 -7.69 24.29 -12.96
C PRO A 936 -7.07 23.38 -14.02
N ASN A 937 -5.79 23.01 -13.85
CA ASN A 937 -5.03 22.25 -14.86
C ASN A 937 -5.21 20.72 -14.75
N ALA A 938 -6.08 20.24 -13.87
CA ALA A 938 -6.26 18.81 -13.64
C ALA A 938 -7.12 18.15 -14.72
N LEU A 939 -6.65 17.02 -15.25
CA LEU A 939 -7.40 16.22 -16.24
C LEU A 939 -8.71 15.66 -15.66
N GLN A 940 -8.76 15.44 -14.35
CA GLN A 940 -9.91 14.91 -13.62
C GLN A 940 -10.98 15.98 -13.32
N LEU A 941 -10.74 17.26 -13.62
CA LEU A 941 -11.64 18.37 -13.26
C LEU A 941 -13.11 18.09 -13.65
N PRO A 942 -13.45 17.57 -14.85
CA PRO A 942 -14.85 17.28 -15.21
C PRO A 942 -15.52 16.24 -14.30
N ALA A 943 -14.78 15.23 -13.86
CA ALA A 943 -15.31 14.22 -12.94
C ALA A 943 -15.50 14.80 -11.54
N LEU A 944 -14.55 15.62 -11.08
CA LEU A 944 -14.65 16.31 -9.78
C LEU A 944 -15.85 17.25 -9.75
N THR A 945 -16.09 17.99 -10.83
CA THR A 945 -17.21 18.94 -10.92
C THR A 945 -18.55 18.22 -10.96
N HIS A 946 -18.64 17.12 -11.71
CA HIS A 946 -19.86 16.32 -11.77
C HIS A 946 -20.25 15.77 -10.39
N GLU A 947 -19.34 15.09 -9.70
CA GLU A 947 -19.62 14.50 -8.38
C GLU A 947 -20.00 15.56 -7.34
N SER A 948 -19.33 16.71 -7.37
CA SER A 948 -19.63 17.80 -6.45
C SER A 948 -20.97 18.47 -6.72
N LEU A 949 -21.39 18.57 -7.98
CA LEU A 949 -22.72 19.04 -8.34
C LEU A 949 -23.81 18.06 -7.92
N LEU A 950 -23.59 16.75 -8.07
CA LEU A 950 -24.53 15.75 -7.54
C LEU A 950 -24.68 15.88 -6.02
N MET A 951 -23.56 16.01 -5.31
CA MET A 951 -23.59 16.23 -3.86
C MET A 951 -24.31 17.54 -3.50
N LEU A 952 -23.99 18.65 -4.14
CA LEU A 952 -24.62 19.96 -3.88
C LEU A 952 -26.12 19.98 -4.21
N THR A 953 -26.52 19.33 -5.32
CA THR A 953 -27.93 19.20 -5.69
C THR A 953 -28.68 18.33 -4.68
N THR A 954 -28.11 17.24 -4.17
CA THR A 954 -28.76 16.52 -3.06
C THR A 954 -28.86 17.37 -1.79
N LEU A 955 -27.80 18.14 -1.46
CA LEU A 955 -27.74 18.94 -0.25
C LEU A 955 -28.78 20.07 -0.25
N HIS A 956 -28.94 20.81 -1.35
CA HIS A 956 -29.87 21.94 -1.41
C HIS A 956 -31.35 21.51 -1.24
N THR A 957 -31.68 20.26 -1.60
CA THR A 957 -33.03 19.71 -1.40
C THR A 957 -33.37 19.38 0.06
N LEU A 958 -32.42 19.50 0.99
CA LEU A 958 -32.59 19.22 2.42
C LEU A 958 -32.66 20.53 3.22
N PRO A 959 -33.85 21.10 3.49
CA PRO A 959 -33.98 22.44 4.07
C PRO A 959 -33.31 22.60 5.42
N ALA A 960 -33.32 21.54 6.25
CA ALA A 960 -32.73 21.53 7.59
C ALA A 960 -31.21 21.76 7.61
N LEU A 961 -30.49 21.35 6.55
CA LEU A 961 -29.05 21.55 6.42
C LEU A 961 -28.72 22.74 5.51
N ALA A 962 -29.52 22.94 4.46
CA ALA A 962 -29.27 23.95 3.44
C ALA A 962 -29.50 25.39 3.95
N HIS A 963 -30.43 25.60 4.89
CA HIS A 963 -30.72 26.91 5.50
C HIS A 963 -30.05 27.11 6.86
N ASP A 964 -29.21 26.15 7.30
CA ASP A 964 -28.44 26.31 8.52
C ASP A 964 -27.39 27.42 8.31
N PRO A 965 -27.36 28.46 9.17
CA PRO A 965 -26.44 29.57 9.03
C PRO A 965 -24.96 29.15 9.03
N ILE A 966 -24.60 28.02 9.67
CA ILE A 966 -23.22 27.53 9.76
C ILE A 966 -22.80 26.82 8.46
N ILE A 967 -23.73 26.15 7.78
CA ILE A 967 -23.48 25.28 6.62
C ILE A 967 -23.65 26.03 5.30
N LEU A 968 -24.57 27.01 5.24
CA LEU A 968 -24.88 27.80 4.05
C LEU A 968 -23.64 28.48 3.43
N PRO A 969 -22.78 29.20 4.17
CA PRO A 969 -21.61 29.84 3.56
C PRO A 969 -20.62 28.85 2.92
N PRO A 970 -20.23 27.72 3.55
CA PRO A 970 -19.44 26.68 2.88
C PRO A 970 -20.08 26.11 1.60
N ILE A 971 -21.40 25.93 1.54
CA ILE A 971 -22.10 25.47 0.32
C ILE A 971 -21.89 26.47 -0.82
N LEU A 972 -22.16 27.75 -0.55
CA LEU A 972 -21.99 28.83 -1.53
C LEU A 972 -20.53 28.97 -1.95
N HIS A 973 -19.60 28.85 -1.01
CA HIS A 973 -18.17 28.89 -1.29
C HIS A 973 -17.76 27.73 -2.22
N LEU A 974 -18.25 26.50 -1.99
CA LEU A 974 -17.95 25.38 -2.88
C LEU A 974 -18.51 25.62 -4.29
N ILE A 975 -19.75 26.10 -4.43
CA ILE A 975 -20.34 26.47 -5.74
C ILE A 975 -19.46 27.51 -6.45
N LEU A 976 -19.08 28.57 -5.73
CA LEU A 976 -18.24 29.65 -6.28
C LEU A 976 -16.86 29.13 -6.72
N THR A 977 -16.22 28.26 -5.92
CA THR A 977 -14.92 27.68 -6.27
C THR A 977 -15.00 26.76 -7.50
N LEU A 978 -16.09 25.99 -7.65
CA LEU A 978 -16.31 25.16 -8.83
C LEU A 978 -16.49 26.01 -10.09
N LEU A 979 -17.27 27.10 -10.01
CA LEU A 979 -17.40 28.05 -11.12
C LEU A 979 -16.05 28.66 -11.49
N ASP A 980 -15.30 29.15 -10.51
CA ASP A 980 -14.01 29.80 -10.71
C ASP A 980 -12.98 28.88 -11.37
N LEU A 981 -12.83 27.66 -10.86
CA LEU A 981 -11.88 26.68 -11.39
C LEU A 981 -12.20 26.26 -12.83
N ASN A 982 -13.47 26.15 -13.19
CA ASN A 982 -13.85 25.83 -14.56
C ASN A 982 -13.66 27.01 -15.52
N ILE A 983 -13.82 28.25 -15.04
CA ILE A 983 -13.50 29.46 -15.80
C ILE A 983 -11.99 29.55 -16.04
N GLU A 984 -11.18 29.34 -15.00
CA GLU A 984 -9.72 29.36 -15.08
C GLU A 984 -9.15 28.23 -15.97
N ALA A 985 -9.80 27.06 -15.99
CA ALA A 985 -9.39 25.91 -16.83
C ALA A 985 -9.52 26.17 -18.35
N GLY A 986 -10.21 27.24 -18.74
CA GLY A 986 -10.22 27.77 -20.10
C GLY A 986 -11.52 27.54 -20.88
N LYS A 987 -11.47 27.86 -22.18
CA LYS A 987 -12.69 27.96 -23.02
C LYS A 987 -13.48 26.66 -23.11
N THR A 988 -12.80 25.52 -23.17
CA THR A 988 -13.46 24.21 -23.32
C THR A 988 -14.16 23.75 -22.04
N SER A 989 -13.71 24.16 -20.87
CA SER A 989 -14.38 23.86 -19.60
C SER A 989 -15.57 24.79 -19.40
N GLU A 990 -15.48 26.07 -19.76
CA GLU A 990 -16.63 27.00 -19.77
C GLU A 990 -17.77 26.50 -20.66
N GLU A 991 -17.46 25.95 -21.85
CA GLU A 991 -18.47 25.36 -22.74
C GLU A 991 -19.14 24.15 -22.08
N ARG A 992 -18.36 23.22 -21.51
CA ARG A 992 -18.90 22.05 -20.78
C ARG A 992 -19.75 22.45 -19.56
N LEU A 993 -19.39 23.53 -18.89
CA LEU A 993 -20.12 24.09 -17.76
C LEU A 993 -21.58 24.41 -18.17
N ILE A 994 -21.77 24.98 -19.36
CA ILE A 994 -23.10 25.31 -19.89
C ILE A 994 -23.78 24.11 -20.56
N THR A 995 -23.04 23.25 -21.27
CA THR A 995 -23.65 22.12 -22.01
C THR A 995 -23.97 20.93 -21.11
N ASP A 996 -22.96 20.42 -20.41
CA ASP A 996 -23.04 19.14 -19.70
C ASP A 996 -23.56 19.34 -18.27
N PHE A 997 -23.14 20.43 -17.62
CA PHE A 997 -23.50 20.76 -16.23
C PHE A 997 -24.54 21.89 -16.10
N GLY A 998 -25.01 22.44 -17.23
CA GLY A 998 -25.87 23.62 -17.27
C GLY A 998 -27.14 23.51 -16.41
N PRO A 999 -27.92 22.42 -16.49
CA PRO A 999 -29.14 22.26 -15.69
C PRO A 999 -28.88 22.28 -14.17
N MET A 1000 -27.86 21.54 -13.70
CA MET A 1000 -27.53 21.45 -12.28
C MET A 1000 -27.03 22.78 -11.73
N PHE A 1001 -26.19 23.50 -12.49
CA PHE A 1001 -25.75 24.83 -12.07
C PHE A 1001 -26.90 25.86 -12.12
N ALA A 1002 -27.76 25.83 -13.14
CA ALA A 1002 -28.89 26.74 -13.22
C ALA A 1002 -29.87 26.56 -12.04
N GLU A 1003 -30.12 25.31 -11.64
CA GLU A 1003 -30.89 24.97 -10.44
C GLU A 1003 -30.26 25.56 -9.17
N LEU A 1004 -28.97 25.28 -8.94
CA LEU A 1004 -28.24 25.80 -7.78
C LEU A 1004 -28.16 27.32 -7.78
N VAL A 1005 -27.89 27.96 -8.92
CA VAL A 1005 -27.82 29.42 -9.04
C VAL A 1005 -29.19 30.06 -8.81
N SER A 1006 -30.26 29.47 -9.34
CA SER A 1006 -31.64 29.93 -9.08
C SER A 1006 -31.97 29.84 -7.59
N TRP A 1007 -31.61 28.74 -6.93
CA TRP A 1007 -31.75 28.57 -5.49
C TRP A 1007 -30.93 29.60 -4.69
N THR A 1008 -29.69 29.90 -5.10
CA THR A 1008 -28.93 30.99 -4.45
C THR A 1008 -29.57 32.36 -4.63
N GLY A 1009 -30.31 32.56 -5.73
CA GLY A 1009 -31.02 33.81 -6.01
C GLY A 1009 -32.27 34.02 -5.17
N SER A 1010 -32.99 32.95 -4.79
CA SER A 1010 -34.19 33.07 -3.95
C SER A 1010 -33.88 33.59 -2.54
N PHE A 1011 -32.65 33.44 -2.05
CA PHE A 1011 -32.25 33.98 -0.74
C PHE A 1011 -32.29 35.51 -0.65
N GLY A 1012 -32.19 36.22 -1.77
CA GLY A 1012 -32.30 37.68 -1.79
C GLY A 1012 -33.72 38.20 -1.54
N ASP A 1013 -34.72 37.33 -1.66
CA ASP A 1013 -36.14 37.64 -1.45
C ASP A 1013 -36.65 37.16 -0.07
N ASP A 1014 -36.01 36.15 0.53
CA ASP A 1014 -36.36 35.60 1.86
C ASP A 1014 -35.55 36.23 3.01
N ALA A 1015 -36.11 37.27 3.64
CA ALA A 1015 -35.51 38.00 4.77
C ALA A 1015 -35.44 37.22 6.11
N SER A 1016 -35.54 35.89 6.09
CA SER A 1016 -35.70 35.06 7.31
C SER A 1016 -34.45 34.32 7.77
N ILE A 1017 -33.38 34.27 6.97
CA ILE A 1017 -32.11 33.65 7.37
C ILE A 1017 -31.27 34.69 8.14
N PRO A 1018 -31.07 34.53 9.47
CA PRO A 1018 -30.31 35.50 10.24
C PRO A 1018 -28.87 35.57 9.74
N GLU A 1019 -28.40 36.79 9.46
CA GLU A 1019 -26.97 37.05 9.28
C GLU A 1019 -26.27 36.81 10.62
N VAL A 1020 -25.38 35.81 10.66
CA VAL A 1020 -24.48 35.66 11.80
C VAL A 1020 -23.42 36.73 11.65
N ASP A 1021 -23.39 37.68 12.59
CA ASP A 1021 -22.36 38.72 12.67
C ASP A 1021 -20.96 38.10 12.53
N ASN A 1022 -20.02 38.87 11.97
CA ASN A 1022 -18.60 38.49 11.82
C ASN A 1022 -17.95 38.25 13.19
N ASP A 1023 -18.30 37.14 13.84
CA ASP A 1023 -17.71 36.73 15.09
C ASP A 1023 -16.51 35.83 14.77
N PRO A 1024 -15.27 36.33 14.94
CA PRO A 1024 -14.06 35.57 14.59
C PRO A 1024 -13.94 34.25 15.37
N GLY A 1025 -14.71 34.07 16.46
CA GLY A 1025 -14.77 32.84 17.24
C GLY A 1025 -15.56 31.68 16.59
N LEU A 1026 -16.45 31.95 15.63
CA LEU A 1026 -17.29 30.93 14.96
C LEU A 1026 -16.69 30.44 13.63
N GLY A 1027 -15.54 30.98 13.22
CA GLY A 1027 -14.85 30.61 11.98
C GLY A 1027 -15.72 30.79 10.73
N MET A 1028 -16.68 31.70 10.77
CA MET A 1028 -17.63 31.92 9.68
C MET A 1028 -16.89 32.60 8.52
N SER A 1029 -17.01 32.00 7.34
CA SER A 1029 -16.55 32.59 6.09
C SER A 1029 -17.37 33.83 5.76
N MET A 1030 -16.87 34.61 4.80
CA MET A 1030 -17.54 35.75 4.16
C MET A 1030 -19.07 35.68 4.21
N PRO A 1031 -19.77 36.80 4.52
CA PRO A 1031 -21.22 36.81 4.63
C PRO A 1031 -21.87 36.13 3.43
N TRP A 1032 -22.82 35.23 3.67
CA TRP A 1032 -23.51 34.48 2.62
C TRP A 1032 -24.11 35.36 1.50
N PRO A 1033 -24.59 36.61 1.75
CA PRO A 1033 -25.10 37.46 0.67
C PRO A 1033 -24.01 37.84 -0.35
N VAL A 1034 -22.77 38.01 0.12
CA VAL A 1034 -21.62 38.35 -0.72
C VAL A 1034 -21.24 37.17 -1.61
N LEU A 1035 -21.25 35.95 -1.06
CA LEU A 1035 -20.99 34.73 -1.81
C LEU A 1035 -22.09 34.48 -2.87
N ALA A 1036 -23.36 34.67 -2.51
CA ALA A 1036 -24.49 34.55 -3.43
C ALA A 1036 -24.39 35.55 -4.60
N ALA A 1037 -24.09 36.81 -4.32
CA ALA A 1037 -23.88 37.83 -5.36
C ALA A 1037 -22.71 37.46 -6.30
N GLY A 1038 -21.60 36.96 -5.75
CA GLY A 1038 -20.46 36.52 -6.56
C GLY A 1038 -20.77 35.34 -7.49
N ILE A 1039 -21.59 34.38 -7.04
CA ILE A 1039 -22.06 33.25 -7.86
C ILE A 1039 -22.89 33.75 -9.04
N GLN A 1040 -23.84 34.66 -8.79
CA GLN A 1040 -24.70 35.21 -9.84
C GLN A 1040 -23.92 35.97 -10.91
N VAL A 1041 -22.98 36.83 -10.50
CA VAL A 1041 -22.15 37.60 -11.43
C VAL A 1041 -21.30 36.68 -12.30
N LYS A 1042 -20.59 35.70 -11.71
CA LYS A 1042 -19.77 34.75 -12.48
C LYS A 1042 -20.60 33.88 -13.42
N TRP A 1043 -21.77 33.42 -12.99
CA TRP A 1043 -22.67 32.64 -13.84
C TRP A 1043 -23.14 33.43 -15.07
N GLN A 1044 -23.54 34.69 -14.87
CA GLN A 1044 -23.94 35.58 -15.97
C GLN A 1044 -22.78 35.88 -16.92
N GLU A 1045 -21.57 36.09 -16.40
CA GLU A 1045 -20.37 36.32 -17.20
C GLU A 1045 -20.08 35.13 -18.13
N VAL A 1046 -20.16 33.90 -17.61
CA VAL A 1046 -19.96 32.67 -18.38
C VAL A 1046 -21.04 32.50 -19.45
N GLY A 1047 -22.30 32.75 -19.10
CA GLY A 1047 -23.41 32.73 -20.05
C GLY A 1047 -23.22 33.72 -21.21
N ARG A 1048 -22.84 34.98 -20.90
CA ARG A 1048 -22.55 36.02 -21.92
C ARG A 1048 -21.37 35.63 -22.81
N LYS A 1049 -20.27 35.14 -22.22
CA LYS A 1049 -19.08 34.68 -22.98
C LYS A 1049 -19.44 33.57 -23.97
N PHE A 1050 -20.27 32.61 -23.55
CA PHE A 1050 -20.70 31.51 -24.41
C PHE A 1050 -21.69 31.93 -25.49
N GLN A 1051 -22.68 32.78 -25.16
CA GLN A 1051 -23.61 33.33 -26.14
C GLN A 1051 -22.87 34.14 -27.22
N GLY A 1052 -21.90 34.97 -26.82
CA GLY A 1052 -21.03 35.69 -27.76
C GLY A 1052 -20.26 34.77 -28.70
N ARG A 1053 -19.78 33.62 -28.21
CA ARG A 1053 -19.11 32.60 -29.04
C ARG A 1053 -20.06 31.92 -30.02
N MET A 1054 -21.25 31.53 -29.57
CA MET A 1054 -22.28 30.91 -30.41
C MET A 1054 -22.75 31.84 -31.54
N LEU A 1055 -22.77 33.14 -31.29
CA LEU A 1055 -23.12 34.17 -32.28
C LEU A 1055 -21.94 34.59 -33.19
N GLY A 1056 -20.76 33.96 -33.05
CA GLY A 1056 -19.59 34.24 -33.89
C GLY A 1056 -18.89 35.58 -33.61
N LEU A 1057 -19.21 36.24 -32.50
CA LEU A 1057 -18.61 37.50 -32.09
C LEU A 1057 -17.30 37.21 -31.34
N MET A 1058 -16.19 37.01 -32.07
CA MET A 1058 -14.88 36.95 -31.43
C MET A 1058 -14.33 38.35 -31.14
N ALA A 1059 -14.25 38.67 -29.85
CA ALA A 1059 -13.26 39.54 -29.22
C ALA A 1059 -13.13 40.99 -29.77
N SER A 1060 -14.01 41.87 -29.32
CA SER A 1060 -13.59 43.23 -28.96
C SER A 1060 -14.37 43.66 -27.71
N THR A 1061 -13.66 44.37 -26.85
CA THR A 1061 -14.12 45.02 -25.62
C THR A 1061 -15.47 45.72 -25.75
N ASP A 1062 -16.20 45.74 -24.64
CA ASP A 1062 -17.36 46.59 -24.33
C ASP A 1062 -18.69 46.27 -25.04
N PHE A 1063 -19.46 45.38 -24.40
CA PHE A 1063 -20.93 45.33 -24.53
C PHE A 1063 -21.56 45.57 -23.15
N ASP A 1064 -21.27 46.73 -22.55
CA ASP A 1064 -21.89 47.20 -21.29
C ASP A 1064 -22.89 48.34 -21.53
N SER A 1065 -23.37 48.54 -22.76
CA SER A 1065 -24.49 49.44 -23.06
C SER A 1065 -25.69 48.65 -23.57
N PHE A 1066 -26.44 48.03 -22.65
CA PHE A 1066 -27.91 47.90 -22.70
C PHE A 1066 -28.47 47.54 -21.33
#